data_AF-D5V7F0-F1
#
_entry.id   AF-D5V7F0-F1
#
_cell.length_a   1.000
_cell.length_b   1.000
_cell.length_c   1.000
_cell.angle_alpha   90.00
_cell.angle_beta   90.00
_cell.angle_gamma   90.00
#
_symmetry.space_group_name_H-M   'P 1'
#
loop_
_entity.id
_entity.type
_entity.pdbx_description
1 polymer ?
#
loop_
_entity_poly.entity_id
_entity_poly.type
_entity_poly.pdbx_seq_one_letter_code
_entity_poly.pdbx_strand_id
1 'polypeptide(L)'
;MSLDQVQQLALQTYNENLKFFEENHPDLYKTLELYATAIEMGQITPQFELQYLNTHFDIVNPNTKEFLYTQNSNEISQKIADDINYDATVNSFKTYYELSYNGKRALDQDILAPYSIGNAPVINFVNKNLSNPQNVKEFHKFIIFGVLLGIHIPLIHEKLNSDVYLIIEPNLEFFRLSLFVTNYANLATKTKLYFSIAQNEYEFRKTFDNFYGEIFIYNHYLKFVNISSGSDMYMKVIQNYLVSQAHLLYAYDRTFLSISRTNSYITQNFKLLNISKKQPLKPFEKPVLFLAAGPSLQHNIDFVKENQDKFTIVAIYATLPILEKKGIKPDIVTQYDEQDIQVLNTLDKLNDINYFKDTIFIFASHVNAKLMNSFPKENIFTFQAMFEVKENFGVLTSPSIGELTYALLLLFQTKELYLLGLDFAMDVESGATHIEGHSGAGAFNKIKGLEESSDKNYSFRKNTIIVKGNFLPEVKSIPVFKTNIDTFAQFTEFYKDESQKVYNLSNGAYLSGATPLKIEDIDFSTFPKKVQESNKNEIYNSLEGISESGYNEKDLEKINLKLSGVKKMKKHLEQFQKIKKYNNFDEYKNALINVIQSVLFEKQHCEDLQSILLNYSSHNLHYIFYLFDLDTENDKKKYIYEINKNLLTQLNKIIDTYVISISYSNDENSILLKKLNKYLKEYSIKNSIYSEPFFKELVETSQRGYQYDFKPNSIGFFAIEDNLTNKDFINYVKEVLKRFPEVELKLFYFFEFQKIQAQFVFKQELNRIKLSIPNNISNITSSVELWLETYDNTINVKRIDDIILNNYENIYSVMFDNKERALKELETELIVPKKFTLANNLKENFTLSNTSYFEFANSLKDDIDKDLFNEKYLKEHIGFFAIKENLQQEFVNKIIEISNKFPNVKFSAFYFDEEVLKEYISIFSPIINRFKLICPKNIYDILENCEIFVQANIRNQSFFNEKISILLYSFNIPTIVLDETIKINPLLEYRELLIPNKILEERFRISINSNEDTNEEYTKDSIGFMGVKRYLTNDTFISYIKGLYVKSPKINFKVFCFSSSQEDLIKEVFKSELNRIKIIRPKNLFDISKEIELFIYLQGFDFLSPFLIKFTSILPLALRPEYKNTTIGSEEINKYSKYPIFIEPSYFGYTNDYIIDKNYNLYRILFEKFIPEILDDENLYDFLAFKLVDHILSNQLLKDFLVNYRKKELIYVTKTNHK
;
A
#
# COMPACT_ATOMS: atom_id res chain seq x y z
N MET A 1 20.59 -53.86 -34.36
CA MET A 1 19.56 -53.85 -35.41
C MET A 1 20.24 -53.59 -36.74
N SER A 2 19.76 -54.14 -37.85
CA SER A 2 20.18 -53.66 -39.18
C SER A 2 19.65 -52.25 -39.43
N LEU A 3 20.24 -51.50 -40.37
CA LEU A 3 19.78 -50.14 -40.70
C LEU A 3 18.30 -50.14 -41.12
N ASP A 4 17.87 -51.13 -41.90
CA ASP A 4 16.47 -51.27 -42.33
C ASP A 4 15.51 -51.46 -41.16
N GLN A 5 15.91 -52.23 -40.14
CA GLN A 5 15.11 -52.42 -38.92
C GLN A 5 14.97 -51.12 -38.13
N VAL A 6 16.06 -50.33 -38.05
CA VAL A 6 16.06 -49.02 -37.38
C VAL A 6 15.14 -48.04 -38.10
N GLN A 7 15.18 -48.00 -39.43
CA GLN A 7 14.30 -47.16 -40.24
C GLN A 7 12.83 -47.56 -40.09
N GLN A 8 12.51 -48.86 -40.12
CA GLN A 8 11.15 -49.33 -39.92
C GLN A 8 10.61 -48.95 -38.53
N LEU A 9 11.41 -49.10 -37.48
CA LEU A 9 11.02 -48.71 -36.12
C LEU A 9 10.81 -47.20 -35.98
N ALA A 10 11.68 -46.39 -36.61
CA ALA A 10 11.54 -44.94 -36.60
C ALA A 10 10.27 -44.47 -37.33
N LEU A 11 9.95 -45.08 -38.48
CA LEU A 11 8.71 -44.80 -39.22
C LEU A 11 7.47 -45.25 -38.45
N GLN A 12 7.53 -46.41 -37.78
CA GLN A 12 6.45 -46.86 -36.92
C GLN A 12 6.21 -45.86 -35.78
N THR A 13 7.27 -45.44 -35.09
CA THR A 13 7.20 -44.46 -33.99
C THR A 13 6.61 -43.12 -34.46
N TYR A 14 7.04 -42.64 -35.63
CA TYR A 14 6.51 -41.44 -36.26
C TYR A 14 5.00 -41.53 -36.52
N ASN A 15 4.54 -42.63 -37.11
CA ASN A 15 3.12 -42.82 -37.43
C ASN A 15 2.25 -42.96 -36.18
N GLU A 16 2.73 -43.66 -35.14
CA GLU A 16 2.04 -43.77 -33.85
C GLU A 16 1.89 -42.39 -33.19
N ASN A 17 2.96 -41.59 -33.19
CA ASN A 17 2.93 -40.22 -32.67
C ASN A 17 1.96 -39.33 -33.45
N LEU A 18 2.01 -39.34 -34.79
CA LEU A 18 1.11 -38.52 -35.61
C LEU A 18 -0.36 -38.83 -35.32
N LYS A 19 -0.72 -40.11 -35.25
CA LYS A 19 -2.08 -40.52 -34.89
C LYS A 19 -2.49 -40.03 -33.50
N PHE A 20 -1.59 -40.12 -32.52
CA PHE A 20 -1.85 -39.58 -31.19
C PHE A 20 -2.11 -38.07 -31.21
N PHE A 21 -1.31 -37.29 -31.94
CA PHE A 21 -1.50 -35.85 -32.05
C PHE A 21 -2.78 -35.48 -32.81
N GLU A 22 -3.15 -36.23 -33.86
CA GLU A 22 -4.41 -36.05 -34.59
C GLU A 22 -5.61 -36.18 -33.64
N GLU A 23 -5.60 -37.22 -32.78
CA GLU A 23 -6.69 -37.51 -31.86
C GLU A 23 -6.73 -36.58 -30.63
N ASN A 24 -5.57 -36.21 -30.06
CA ASN A 24 -5.50 -35.57 -28.74
C ASN A 24 -5.03 -34.11 -28.76
N HIS A 25 -4.33 -33.68 -29.82
CA HIS A 25 -3.76 -32.34 -29.96
C HIS A 25 -3.92 -31.82 -31.41
N PRO A 26 -5.16 -31.67 -31.90
CA PRO A 26 -5.45 -31.44 -33.32
C PRO A 26 -4.80 -30.16 -33.89
N ASP A 27 -4.66 -29.10 -33.08
CA ASP A 27 -4.00 -27.87 -33.51
C ASP A 27 -2.50 -28.07 -33.78
N LEU A 28 -1.82 -28.87 -32.96
CA LEU A 28 -0.42 -29.22 -33.15
C LEU A 28 -0.24 -30.17 -34.34
N TYR A 29 -1.13 -31.16 -34.48
CA TYR A 29 -1.15 -32.05 -35.65
C TYR A 29 -1.27 -31.27 -36.96
N LYS A 30 -2.24 -30.34 -37.02
CA LYS A 30 -2.43 -29.47 -38.19
C LYS A 30 -1.18 -28.63 -38.49
N THR A 31 -0.51 -28.13 -37.44
CA THR A 31 0.75 -27.38 -37.61
C THR A 31 1.86 -28.25 -38.21
N LEU A 32 1.97 -29.51 -37.76
CA LEU A 32 2.92 -30.48 -38.31
C LEU A 32 2.61 -30.86 -39.76
N GLU A 33 1.34 -31.08 -40.11
CA GLU A 33 0.91 -31.37 -41.48
C GLU A 33 1.17 -30.18 -42.42
N LEU A 34 0.85 -28.96 -42.00
CA LEU A 34 1.11 -27.75 -42.78
C LEU A 34 2.61 -27.57 -43.03
N TYR A 35 3.44 -27.83 -42.02
CA TYR A 35 4.90 -27.79 -42.16
C TYR A 35 5.41 -28.86 -43.14
N ALA A 36 4.92 -30.10 -43.04
CA ALA A 36 5.28 -31.18 -43.96
C ALA A 36 4.87 -30.85 -45.41
N THR A 37 3.64 -30.35 -45.60
CA THR A 37 3.13 -29.91 -46.91
C THR A 37 3.98 -28.78 -47.49
N ALA A 38 4.37 -27.80 -46.67
CA ALA A 38 5.22 -26.69 -47.09
C ALA A 38 6.62 -27.17 -47.53
N ILE A 39 7.17 -28.21 -46.89
CA ILE A 39 8.42 -28.85 -47.34
C ILE A 39 8.22 -29.53 -48.70
N GLU A 40 7.16 -30.32 -48.87
CA GLU A 40 6.86 -31.01 -50.13
C GLU A 40 6.64 -30.03 -51.30
N MET A 41 6.02 -28.89 -51.02
CA MET A 41 5.81 -27.81 -51.99
C MET A 41 7.06 -26.94 -52.22
N GLY A 42 8.17 -27.19 -51.51
CA GLY A 42 9.40 -26.41 -51.60
C GLY A 42 9.28 -24.98 -51.06
N GLN A 43 8.25 -24.68 -50.27
CA GLN A 43 8.04 -23.36 -49.64
C GLN A 43 8.91 -23.17 -48.40
N ILE A 44 9.30 -24.26 -47.75
CA ILE A 44 10.23 -24.29 -46.62
C ILE A 44 11.33 -25.30 -46.94
N THR A 45 12.59 -24.93 -46.70
CA THR A 45 13.73 -25.85 -46.79
C THR A 45 14.13 -26.27 -45.38
N PRO A 46 14.05 -27.57 -45.02
CA PRO A 46 14.54 -28.10 -43.75
C PRO A 46 16.01 -27.70 -43.52
N GLN A 47 16.34 -27.22 -42.33
CA GLN A 47 17.71 -26.86 -41.96
C GLN A 47 18.46 -28.03 -41.31
N PHE A 48 17.75 -29.08 -40.91
CA PHE A 48 18.29 -30.19 -40.15
C PHE A 48 17.79 -31.54 -40.65
N GLU A 49 18.65 -32.55 -40.55
CA GLU A 49 18.34 -33.93 -40.90
C GLU A 49 18.57 -34.85 -39.71
N LEU A 50 17.79 -35.94 -39.65
CA LEU A 50 18.00 -37.00 -38.67
C LEU A 50 18.97 -38.03 -39.26
N GLN A 51 20.11 -38.24 -38.60
CA GLN A 51 21.12 -39.20 -39.04
C GLN A 51 21.34 -40.29 -38.00
N TYR A 52 21.39 -41.55 -38.43
CA TYR A 52 21.76 -42.69 -37.58
C TYR A 52 23.26 -42.99 -37.68
N LEU A 53 23.99 -42.86 -36.58
CA LEU A 53 25.44 -43.03 -36.48
C LEU A 53 25.83 -44.45 -36.02
N ASN A 54 25.15 -45.47 -36.54
CA ASN A 54 25.28 -46.90 -36.21
C ASN A 54 24.91 -47.32 -34.76
N THR A 55 25.00 -46.42 -33.79
CA THR A 55 24.66 -46.70 -32.38
C THR A 55 23.52 -45.83 -31.85
N HIS A 56 23.39 -44.60 -32.35
CA HIS A 56 22.40 -43.62 -31.90
C HIS A 56 21.98 -42.69 -33.05
N PHE A 57 20.89 -41.95 -32.84
CA PHE A 57 20.45 -40.88 -33.73
C PHE A 57 21.04 -39.54 -33.30
N ASP A 58 21.34 -38.67 -34.26
CA ASP A 58 21.75 -37.29 -34.04
C ASP A 58 21.06 -36.37 -35.07
N ILE A 59 21.02 -35.07 -34.76
CA ILE A 59 20.53 -34.02 -35.64
C ILE A 59 21.75 -33.38 -36.31
N VAL A 60 21.79 -33.39 -37.64
CA VAL A 60 22.89 -32.80 -38.43
C VAL A 60 22.38 -31.63 -39.25
N ASN A 61 23.15 -30.54 -39.29
CA ASN A 61 22.94 -29.49 -40.28
C ASN A 61 23.62 -29.91 -41.58
N PRO A 62 22.91 -30.15 -42.70
CA PRO A 62 23.50 -30.67 -43.92
C PRO A 62 24.45 -29.65 -44.59
N ASN A 63 24.29 -28.35 -44.31
CA ASN A 63 25.14 -27.29 -44.85
C ASN A 63 26.47 -27.18 -44.10
N THR A 64 26.46 -27.21 -42.76
CA THR A 64 27.68 -27.10 -41.95
C THR A 64 28.33 -28.46 -41.64
N LYS A 65 27.57 -29.56 -41.78
CA LYS A 65 27.91 -30.92 -41.35
C LYS A 65 28.16 -31.05 -39.84
N GLU A 66 27.69 -30.09 -39.06
CA GLU A 66 27.80 -30.10 -37.61
C GLU A 66 26.65 -30.92 -37.01
N PHE A 67 27.01 -31.77 -36.05
CA PHE A 67 26.08 -32.54 -35.24
C PHE A 67 25.69 -31.77 -34.00
N LEU A 68 24.39 -31.76 -33.66
CA LEU A 68 23.86 -30.96 -32.58
C LEU A 68 24.19 -31.54 -31.20
N TYR A 69 24.15 -32.87 -31.02
CA TYR A 69 24.45 -33.49 -29.73
C TYR A 69 25.95 -33.52 -29.42
N THR A 70 26.82 -33.51 -30.44
CA THR A 70 28.31 -33.57 -30.35
C THR A 70 28.90 -34.80 -29.64
N GLN A 71 28.10 -35.57 -28.91
CA GLN A 71 28.41 -36.85 -28.26
C GLN A 71 27.20 -37.79 -28.44
N ASN A 72 27.32 -39.03 -27.97
CA ASN A 72 26.24 -40.01 -28.06
C ASN A 72 24.95 -39.48 -27.39
N SER A 73 23.89 -39.31 -28.19
CA SER A 73 22.62 -38.74 -27.73
C SER A 73 21.97 -39.55 -26.60
N ASN A 74 22.12 -40.88 -26.58
CA ASN A 74 21.63 -41.72 -25.49
C ASN A 74 22.40 -41.47 -24.18
N GLU A 75 23.72 -41.29 -24.25
CA GLU A 75 24.57 -41.06 -23.08
C GLU A 75 24.32 -39.67 -22.47
N ILE A 76 24.20 -38.63 -23.31
CA ILE A 76 23.85 -37.28 -22.87
C ILE A 76 22.46 -37.28 -22.23
N SER A 77 21.47 -37.91 -22.86
CA SER A 77 20.11 -37.98 -22.33
C SER A 77 20.03 -38.73 -21.00
N GLN A 78 20.82 -39.80 -20.82
CA GLN A 78 20.94 -40.48 -19.52
C GLN A 78 21.56 -39.56 -18.47
N LYS A 79 22.63 -38.85 -18.81
CA LYS A 79 23.26 -37.89 -17.89
C LYS A 79 22.30 -36.77 -17.47
N ILE A 80 21.52 -36.23 -18.40
CA ILE A 80 20.49 -35.22 -18.09
C ILE A 80 19.48 -35.77 -17.07
N ALA A 81 19.01 -37.02 -17.27
CA ALA A 81 18.10 -37.65 -16.33
C ALA A 81 18.76 -37.88 -14.96
N ASP A 82 20.02 -38.34 -14.93
CA ASP A 82 20.80 -38.61 -13.72
C ASP A 82 21.07 -37.33 -12.90
N ASP A 83 21.34 -36.20 -13.55
CA ASP A 83 21.65 -34.90 -12.93
C ASP A 83 20.43 -34.28 -12.20
N ILE A 84 19.21 -34.75 -12.47
CA ILE A 84 18.01 -34.29 -11.76
C ILE A 84 18.02 -34.79 -10.30
N ASN A 85 18.16 -33.87 -9.35
CA ASN A 85 18.05 -34.18 -7.93
C ASN A 85 16.60 -34.06 -7.40
N TYR A 86 16.36 -34.70 -6.25
CA TYR A 86 15.08 -34.67 -5.53
C TYR A 86 14.88 -33.44 -4.63
N ASP A 87 15.84 -32.52 -4.57
CA ASP A 87 15.67 -31.27 -3.84
C ASP A 87 14.71 -30.36 -4.63
N ALA A 88 13.53 -30.09 -4.06
CA ALA A 88 12.51 -29.30 -4.73
C ALA A 88 12.92 -27.83 -4.95
N THR A 89 13.95 -27.33 -4.26
CA THR A 89 14.39 -25.93 -4.33
C THR A 89 15.40 -25.64 -5.45
N VAL A 90 15.97 -26.70 -6.05
CA VAL A 90 16.99 -26.57 -7.12
C VAL A 90 16.32 -26.69 -8.49
N ASN A 91 16.66 -25.83 -9.46
CA ASN A 91 16.07 -25.84 -10.81
C ASN A 91 14.54 -25.88 -10.79
N SER A 92 13.94 -24.98 -10.02
CA SER A 92 12.49 -24.90 -9.88
C SER A 92 12.00 -23.45 -9.89
N PHE A 93 10.76 -23.25 -10.33
CA PHE A 93 10.04 -22.02 -10.09
C PHE A 93 9.36 -22.08 -8.72
N LYS A 94 9.60 -21.06 -7.89
CA LYS A 94 8.83 -20.82 -6.67
C LYS A 94 7.53 -20.12 -7.04
N THR A 95 6.40 -20.66 -6.59
CA THR A 95 5.07 -20.20 -7.00
C THR A 95 4.36 -19.33 -5.95
N TYR A 96 5.03 -19.05 -4.84
CA TYR A 96 4.48 -18.38 -3.66
C TYR A 96 5.43 -17.28 -3.14
N TYR A 97 4.88 -16.32 -2.40
CA TYR A 97 5.68 -15.31 -1.67
C TYR A 97 6.13 -15.85 -0.32
N GLU A 98 7.40 -15.61 0.05
CA GLU A 98 7.89 -15.96 1.38
C GLU A 98 7.30 -15.04 2.45
N LEU A 99 6.70 -15.66 3.47
CA LEU A 99 6.07 -14.97 4.59
C LEU A 99 6.61 -15.54 5.91
N SER A 100 7.06 -14.66 6.81
CA SER A 100 7.55 -14.99 8.15
C SER A 100 6.53 -14.58 9.21
N TYR A 101 6.21 -15.48 10.16
CA TYR A 101 5.14 -15.28 11.13
C TYR A 101 5.63 -15.39 12.58
N ASN A 102 5.10 -14.54 13.47
CA ASN A 102 5.27 -14.73 14.91
C ASN A 102 4.26 -15.78 15.44
N GLY A 103 4.75 -16.93 15.89
CA GLY A 103 3.94 -18.13 16.13
C GLY A 103 2.86 -18.03 17.21
N LYS A 104 2.95 -17.10 18.18
CA LYS A 104 1.88 -16.90 19.19
C LYS A 104 0.66 -16.17 18.64
N ARG A 105 0.83 -15.29 17.64
CA ARG A 105 -0.29 -14.52 17.07
C ARG A 105 -1.03 -15.29 15.97
N ALA A 106 -0.37 -16.15 15.22
CA ALA A 106 -0.92 -16.76 14.00
C ALA A 106 -2.30 -17.45 14.14
N LEU A 107 -2.58 -18.14 15.26
CA LEU A 107 -3.83 -18.90 15.43
C LEU A 107 -5.02 -18.05 15.90
N ASP A 108 -4.75 -16.96 16.59
CA ASP A 108 -5.75 -16.08 17.19
C ASP A 108 -6.21 -14.96 16.24
N GLN A 109 -5.66 -14.92 15.02
CA GLN A 109 -5.92 -13.83 14.07
C GLN A 109 -7.15 -14.11 13.20
N ASP A 110 -7.75 -13.01 12.76
CA ASP A 110 -8.98 -13.00 11.99
C ASP A 110 -8.75 -13.45 10.54
N ILE A 111 -9.73 -14.13 9.95
CA ILE A 111 -9.78 -14.43 8.52
C ILE A 111 -9.93 -13.15 7.69
N LEU A 112 -10.42 -12.05 8.27
CA LEU A 112 -10.49 -10.74 7.62
C LEU A 112 -9.21 -9.92 7.77
N ALA A 113 -8.22 -10.40 8.53
CA ALA A 113 -6.88 -9.85 8.47
C ALA A 113 -6.31 -10.02 7.05
N PRO A 114 -5.36 -9.17 6.63
CA PRO A 114 -4.67 -9.36 5.35
C PRO A 114 -4.23 -10.82 5.18
N TYR A 115 -4.33 -11.38 3.98
CA TYR A 115 -4.04 -12.81 3.72
C TYR A 115 -2.69 -13.29 4.29
N SER A 116 -1.72 -12.38 4.38
CA SER A 116 -0.41 -12.60 5.03
C SER A 116 -0.49 -12.88 6.52
N ILE A 117 -1.66 -12.81 7.13
CA ILE A 117 -1.96 -13.14 8.52
C ILE A 117 -3.03 -14.23 8.56
N GLY A 118 -4.10 -14.12 7.77
CA GLY A 118 -5.18 -15.12 7.79
C GLY A 118 -4.73 -16.52 7.32
N ASN A 119 -3.71 -16.63 6.45
CA ASN A 119 -3.10 -17.90 6.06
C ASN A 119 -2.05 -18.44 7.07
N ALA A 120 -1.67 -17.64 8.07
CA ALA A 120 -0.60 -17.97 9.01
C ALA A 120 -0.79 -19.32 9.72
N PRO A 121 -2.00 -19.73 10.17
CA PRO A 121 -2.21 -21.00 10.86
C PRO A 121 -1.67 -22.23 10.12
N VAL A 122 -1.81 -22.24 8.79
CA VAL A 122 -1.36 -23.36 7.95
C VAL A 122 0.10 -23.15 7.53
N ILE A 123 0.41 -21.99 6.94
CA ILE A 123 1.75 -21.73 6.37
C ILE A 123 2.83 -21.73 7.45
N ASN A 124 2.61 -21.11 8.61
CA ASN A 124 3.59 -21.10 9.70
C ASN A 124 3.82 -22.51 10.26
N PHE A 125 2.77 -23.34 10.34
CA PHE A 125 2.91 -24.72 10.77
C PHE A 125 3.79 -25.49 9.78
N VAL A 126 3.54 -25.36 8.48
CA VAL A 126 4.34 -26.01 7.44
C VAL A 126 5.79 -25.53 7.49
N ASN A 127 6.03 -24.21 7.46
CA ASN A 127 7.37 -23.63 7.43
C ASN A 127 8.23 -24.05 8.63
N LYS A 128 7.64 -24.20 9.83
CA LYS A 128 8.35 -24.67 11.03
C LYS A 128 8.76 -26.14 10.99
N ASN A 129 8.13 -26.94 10.14
CA ASN A 129 8.34 -28.38 10.06
C ASN A 129 9.00 -28.81 8.73
N LEU A 130 9.52 -27.86 7.94
CA LEU A 130 10.33 -28.16 6.75
C LEU A 130 11.70 -28.75 7.16
N SER A 131 12.19 -29.72 6.39
CA SER A 131 13.54 -30.25 6.53
C SER A 131 14.56 -29.41 5.76
N ASN A 132 15.84 -29.60 6.05
CA ASN A 132 16.94 -29.08 5.21
C ASN A 132 17.97 -30.21 5.01
N PRO A 133 18.21 -30.72 3.78
CA PRO A 133 17.61 -30.31 2.50
C PRO A 133 16.12 -30.66 2.37
N GLN A 134 15.44 -30.05 1.39
CA GLN A 134 14.01 -30.24 1.12
C GLN A 134 13.78 -31.26 -0.01
N ASN A 135 14.29 -32.48 0.21
CA ASN A 135 14.07 -33.58 -0.72
C ASN A 135 12.61 -34.02 -0.70
N VAL A 136 12.00 -34.18 -1.87
CA VAL A 136 10.65 -34.77 -2.03
C VAL A 136 10.75 -36.22 -2.45
N LYS A 137 9.73 -37.01 -2.12
CA LYS A 137 9.63 -38.42 -2.52
C LYS A 137 9.31 -38.57 -4.00
N GLU A 138 8.43 -37.71 -4.50
CA GLU A 138 7.90 -37.74 -5.86
C GLU A 138 7.75 -36.31 -6.39
N PHE A 139 7.94 -36.12 -7.68
CA PHE A 139 7.58 -34.88 -8.36
C PHE A 139 6.34 -35.13 -9.21
N HIS A 140 5.21 -34.56 -8.81
CA HIS A 140 3.94 -34.72 -9.52
C HIS A 140 3.88 -33.93 -10.84
N LYS A 141 4.63 -32.82 -10.93
CA LYS A 141 4.67 -31.94 -12.11
C LYS A 141 6.10 -31.63 -12.52
N PHE A 142 6.38 -31.67 -13.82
CA PHE A 142 7.72 -31.40 -14.35
C PHE A 142 7.69 -30.63 -15.67
N ILE A 143 8.57 -29.65 -15.82
CA ILE A 143 8.67 -28.82 -17.04
C ILE A 143 9.96 -29.14 -17.79
N ILE A 144 9.87 -29.33 -19.10
CA ILE A 144 11.00 -29.62 -19.98
C ILE A 144 11.12 -28.48 -20.99
N PHE A 145 12.21 -27.71 -20.88
CA PHE A 145 12.57 -26.70 -21.87
C PHE A 145 13.60 -27.27 -22.85
N GLY A 146 13.17 -27.50 -24.09
CA GLY A 146 13.94 -28.14 -25.13
C GLY A 146 13.64 -29.63 -25.25
N VAL A 147 13.34 -30.06 -26.46
CA VAL A 147 13.07 -31.45 -26.83
C VAL A 147 14.25 -32.07 -27.55
N LEU A 148 14.91 -31.37 -28.48
CA LEU A 148 15.91 -32.00 -29.36
C LEU A 148 15.34 -33.28 -30.00
N LEU A 149 15.91 -34.47 -29.77
CA LEU A 149 15.32 -35.76 -30.18
C LEU A 149 14.38 -36.41 -29.14
N GLY A 150 14.24 -35.82 -27.95
CA GLY A 150 13.30 -36.24 -26.90
C GLY A 150 13.72 -37.44 -26.06
N ILE A 151 14.91 -38.03 -26.31
CA ILE A 151 15.38 -39.29 -25.69
C ILE A 151 15.45 -39.19 -24.16
N HIS A 152 15.74 -38.01 -23.61
CA HIS A 152 15.77 -37.78 -22.16
C HIS A 152 14.38 -37.84 -21.52
N ILE A 153 13.30 -37.60 -22.26
CA ILE A 153 11.96 -37.44 -21.68
C ILE A 153 11.45 -38.76 -21.06
N PRO A 154 11.51 -39.92 -21.75
CA PRO A 154 11.18 -41.20 -21.13
C PRO A 154 12.09 -41.56 -19.96
N LEU A 155 13.40 -41.25 -20.03
CA LEU A 155 14.36 -41.54 -18.95
C LEU A 155 14.06 -40.71 -17.69
N ILE A 156 13.69 -39.43 -17.86
CA ILE A 156 13.23 -38.57 -16.79
C ILE A 156 11.93 -39.13 -16.19
N HIS A 157 11.01 -39.62 -17.02
CA HIS A 157 9.79 -40.24 -16.53
C HIS A 157 10.03 -41.54 -15.77
N GLU A 158 10.94 -42.41 -16.23
CA GLU A 158 11.33 -43.61 -15.50
C GLU A 158 11.92 -43.30 -14.11
N LYS A 159 12.67 -42.19 -14.01
CA LYS A 159 13.25 -41.74 -12.74
C LYS A 159 12.24 -41.08 -11.81
N LEU A 160 11.41 -40.17 -12.34
CA LEU A 160 10.55 -39.30 -11.51
C LEU A 160 9.10 -39.78 -11.38
N ASN A 161 8.61 -40.56 -12.35
CA ASN A 161 7.23 -41.01 -12.48
C ASN A 161 6.19 -39.88 -12.31
N SER A 162 6.45 -38.70 -12.89
CA SER A 162 5.57 -37.54 -12.73
C SER A 162 4.21 -37.73 -13.40
N ASP A 163 3.16 -37.20 -12.76
CA ASP A 163 1.79 -37.28 -13.26
C ASP A 163 1.52 -36.37 -14.47
N VAL A 164 2.24 -35.24 -14.54
CA VAL A 164 2.02 -34.21 -15.58
C VAL A 164 3.34 -33.60 -16.06
N TYR A 165 3.52 -33.57 -17.39
CA TYR A 165 4.64 -32.87 -18.04
C TYR A 165 4.17 -31.68 -18.87
N LEU A 166 4.95 -30.59 -18.83
CA LEU A 166 4.90 -29.53 -19.82
C LEU A 166 6.16 -29.60 -20.69
N ILE A 167 5.98 -29.91 -21.97
CA ILE A 167 7.06 -30.05 -22.96
C ILE A 167 7.07 -28.80 -23.84
N ILE A 168 8.18 -28.05 -23.78
CA ILE A 168 8.36 -26.78 -24.49
C ILE A 168 9.48 -26.97 -25.51
N GLU A 169 9.21 -26.72 -26.78
CA GLU A 169 10.22 -26.70 -27.85
C GLU A 169 10.01 -25.49 -28.76
N PRO A 170 10.89 -24.49 -28.71
CA PRO A 170 10.82 -23.32 -29.58
C PRO A 170 10.92 -23.65 -31.09
N ASN A 171 11.62 -24.72 -31.47
CA ASN A 171 11.87 -25.07 -32.86
C ASN A 171 11.00 -26.25 -33.34
N LEU A 172 10.04 -25.95 -34.24
CA LEU A 172 9.14 -26.95 -34.83
C LEU A 172 9.90 -28.09 -35.55
N GLU A 173 11.03 -27.80 -36.19
CA GLU A 173 11.82 -28.80 -36.89
C GLU A 173 12.44 -29.83 -35.94
N PHE A 174 12.99 -29.37 -34.80
CA PHE A 174 13.52 -30.29 -33.78
C PHE A 174 12.42 -31.18 -33.21
N PHE A 175 11.25 -30.61 -32.88
CA PHE A 175 10.12 -31.42 -32.42
C PHE A 175 9.65 -32.41 -33.48
N ARG A 176 9.61 -32.03 -34.77
CA ARG A 176 9.27 -32.96 -35.85
C ARG A 176 10.28 -34.11 -35.94
N LEU A 177 11.58 -33.84 -35.83
CA LEU A 177 12.61 -34.89 -35.86
C LEU A 177 12.52 -35.82 -34.65
N SER A 178 12.14 -35.31 -33.48
CA SER A 178 11.94 -36.12 -32.28
C SER A 178 10.83 -37.17 -32.44
N LEU A 179 9.83 -36.92 -33.30
CA LEU A 179 8.73 -37.86 -33.55
C LEU A 179 9.19 -39.21 -34.12
N PHE A 180 10.37 -39.26 -34.75
CA PHE A 180 10.95 -40.51 -35.26
C PHE A 180 11.69 -41.32 -34.19
N VAL A 181 12.02 -40.71 -33.05
CA VAL A 181 12.92 -41.29 -32.05
C VAL A 181 12.20 -41.53 -30.72
N THR A 182 11.36 -40.58 -30.30
CA THR A 182 10.66 -40.63 -29.01
C THR A 182 9.18 -40.95 -29.21
N ASN A 183 8.69 -42.02 -28.58
CA ASN A 183 7.29 -42.42 -28.66
C ASN A 183 6.42 -41.69 -27.62
N TYR A 184 5.96 -40.49 -27.96
CA TYR A 184 5.08 -39.67 -27.13
C TYR A 184 3.71 -40.30 -26.92
N ALA A 185 3.19 -41.02 -27.92
CA ALA A 185 1.92 -41.75 -27.80
C ALA A 185 1.98 -42.78 -26.66
N ASN A 186 3.05 -43.57 -26.60
CA ASN A 186 3.28 -44.53 -25.52
C ASN A 186 3.49 -43.83 -24.17
N LEU A 187 4.24 -42.72 -24.13
CA LEU A 187 4.44 -41.96 -22.89
C LEU A 187 3.11 -41.39 -22.35
N ALA A 188 2.24 -40.89 -23.23
CA ALA A 188 0.92 -40.35 -22.87
C ALA A 188 -0.04 -41.39 -22.26
N THR A 189 0.23 -42.69 -22.42
CA THR A 189 -0.52 -43.75 -21.72
C THR A 189 -0.19 -43.84 -20.22
N LYS A 190 0.94 -43.26 -19.81
CA LYS A 190 1.47 -43.34 -18.43
C LYS A 190 1.36 -42.03 -17.67
N THR A 191 1.35 -40.90 -18.37
CA THR A 191 1.39 -39.55 -17.79
C THR A 191 0.67 -38.55 -18.69
N LYS A 192 0.21 -37.43 -18.12
CA LYS A 192 -0.46 -36.38 -18.89
C LYS A 192 0.57 -35.44 -19.52
N LEU A 193 0.45 -35.19 -20.82
CA LEU A 193 1.38 -34.36 -21.59
C LEU A 193 0.71 -33.07 -22.07
N TYR A 194 1.33 -31.93 -21.75
CA TYR A 194 1.03 -30.63 -22.35
C TYR A 194 2.18 -30.24 -23.28
N PHE A 195 1.86 -29.81 -24.50
CA PHE A 195 2.85 -29.44 -25.52
C PHE A 195 2.77 -27.95 -25.85
N SER A 196 3.90 -27.27 -25.81
CA SER A 196 4.09 -25.93 -26.36
C SER A 196 5.20 -25.96 -27.40
N ILE A 197 4.83 -26.12 -28.66
CA ILE A 197 5.76 -26.28 -29.77
C ILE A 197 5.67 -25.07 -30.69
N ALA A 198 6.77 -24.32 -30.81
CA ALA A 198 6.87 -23.08 -31.60
C ALA A 198 5.71 -22.07 -31.36
N GLN A 199 5.11 -22.10 -30.17
CA GLN A 199 4.00 -21.23 -29.80
C GLN A 199 4.49 -19.81 -29.52
N ASN A 200 3.69 -18.81 -29.87
CA ASN A 200 3.91 -17.43 -29.44
C ASN A 200 3.51 -17.24 -27.96
N GLU A 201 3.76 -16.04 -27.42
CA GLU A 201 3.48 -15.70 -26.01
C GLU A 201 2.01 -15.96 -25.60
N TYR A 202 1.04 -15.60 -26.44
CA TYR A 202 -0.39 -15.73 -26.12
C TYR A 202 -0.80 -17.21 -26.05
N GLU A 203 -0.42 -17.98 -27.06
CA GLU A 203 -0.69 -19.43 -27.12
C GLU A 203 -0.01 -20.16 -25.96
N PHE A 204 1.26 -19.84 -25.70
CA PHE A 204 1.98 -20.44 -24.59
C PHE A 204 1.34 -20.12 -23.24
N ARG A 205 0.91 -18.87 -23.01
CA ARG A 205 0.21 -18.49 -21.77
C ARG A 205 -1.02 -19.36 -21.53
N LYS A 206 -1.81 -19.65 -22.57
CA LYS A 206 -2.98 -20.55 -22.47
C LYS A 206 -2.57 -21.99 -22.16
N THR A 207 -1.52 -22.50 -22.81
CA THR A 207 -0.96 -23.83 -22.54
C THR A 207 -0.46 -23.94 -21.10
N PHE A 208 0.28 -22.93 -20.62
CA PHE A 208 0.80 -22.89 -19.25
C PHE A 208 -0.30 -22.76 -18.21
N ASP A 209 -1.35 -21.97 -18.46
CA ASP A 209 -2.52 -21.86 -17.59
C ASP A 209 -3.20 -23.22 -17.37
N ASN A 210 -3.40 -23.99 -18.44
CA ASN A 210 -3.94 -25.36 -18.36
C ASN A 210 -3.00 -26.29 -17.58
N PHE A 211 -1.71 -26.27 -17.88
CA PHE A 211 -0.72 -27.05 -17.12
C PHE A 211 -0.71 -26.66 -15.65
N TYR A 212 -0.75 -25.37 -15.33
CA TYR A 212 -0.69 -24.86 -13.97
C TYR A 212 -1.94 -25.24 -13.16
N GLY A 213 -3.13 -25.13 -13.76
CA GLY A 213 -4.40 -25.52 -13.15
C GLY A 213 -4.53 -27.03 -12.91
N GLU A 214 -3.87 -27.86 -13.73
CA GLU A 214 -3.80 -29.30 -13.52
C GLU A 214 -3.18 -29.62 -12.16
N ILE A 215 -3.90 -30.39 -11.33
CA ILE A 215 -3.46 -30.82 -9.99
C ILE A 215 -2.79 -29.71 -9.15
N PHE A 216 -3.41 -28.52 -9.09
CA PHE A 216 -2.83 -27.29 -8.52
C PHE A 216 -2.29 -27.41 -7.07
N ILE A 217 -2.79 -28.39 -6.30
CA ILE A 217 -2.29 -28.74 -4.96
C ILE A 217 -0.81 -29.13 -4.93
N TYR A 218 -0.20 -29.42 -6.08
CA TYR A 218 1.24 -29.74 -6.21
C TYR A 218 2.09 -28.60 -6.76
N ASN A 219 1.53 -27.38 -6.84
CA ASN A 219 2.25 -26.25 -7.42
C ASN A 219 3.26 -25.60 -6.46
N HIS A 220 3.65 -26.18 -5.31
CA HIS A 220 4.55 -25.49 -4.36
C HIS A 220 5.90 -25.11 -4.98
N TYR A 221 6.53 -26.04 -5.68
CA TYR A 221 7.66 -25.79 -6.58
C TYR A 221 7.39 -26.46 -7.92
N LEU A 222 7.65 -25.75 -9.03
CA LEU A 222 7.59 -26.34 -10.37
C LEU A 222 9.02 -26.69 -10.82
N LYS A 223 9.40 -27.96 -10.67
CA LYS A 223 10.71 -28.48 -11.08
C LYS A 223 10.84 -28.48 -12.60
N PHE A 224 12.01 -28.11 -13.10
CA PHE A 224 12.27 -28.11 -14.53
C PHE A 224 13.67 -28.57 -14.90
N VAL A 225 13.83 -28.94 -16.17
CA VAL A 225 15.12 -29.04 -16.84
C VAL A 225 15.14 -28.07 -18.02
N ASN A 226 16.27 -27.39 -18.24
CA ASN A 226 16.45 -26.54 -19.40
C ASN A 226 17.67 -26.98 -20.21
N ILE A 227 17.41 -27.40 -21.45
CA ILE A 227 18.41 -27.84 -22.41
C ILE A 227 18.35 -27.06 -23.73
N SER A 228 17.47 -26.05 -23.85
CA SER A 228 17.33 -25.21 -25.04
C SER A 228 17.63 -23.74 -24.73
N SER A 229 18.53 -23.15 -25.51
CA SER A 229 18.86 -21.72 -25.45
C SER A 229 17.74 -20.80 -25.96
N GLY A 230 16.70 -21.34 -26.62
CA GLY A 230 15.56 -20.57 -27.12
C GLY A 230 14.42 -20.36 -26.11
N SER A 231 14.63 -20.72 -24.85
CA SER A 231 13.55 -20.86 -23.85
C SER A 231 13.23 -19.59 -23.04
N ASP A 232 14.01 -18.52 -23.22
CA ASP A 232 13.93 -17.31 -22.39
C ASP A 232 12.54 -16.65 -22.40
N MET A 233 11.90 -16.60 -23.57
CA MET A 233 10.54 -16.05 -23.71
C MET A 233 9.55 -16.84 -22.84
N TYR A 234 9.56 -18.17 -22.91
CA TYR A 234 8.71 -19.05 -22.14
C TYR A 234 8.96 -18.90 -20.63
N MET A 235 10.22 -18.87 -20.19
CA MET A 235 10.56 -18.68 -18.77
C MET A 235 10.03 -17.34 -18.24
N LYS A 236 10.16 -16.26 -19.01
CA LYS A 236 9.62 -14.93 -18.64
C LYS A 236 8.10 -14.95 -18.55
N VAL A 237 7.41 -15.63 -19.47
CA VAL A 237 5.94 -15.77 -19.41
C VAL A 237 5.50 -16.56 -18.18
N ILE A 238 6.21 -17.64 -17.80
CA ILE A 238 5.94 -18.37 -16.55
C ILE A 238 6.15 -17.46 -15.34
N GLN A 239 7.27 -16.76 -15.24
CA GLN A 239 7.55 -15.86 -14.13
C GLN A 239 6.48 -14.77 -13.99
N ASN A 240 6.09 -14.15 -15.12
CA ASN A 240 4.99 -13.20 -15.18
C ASN A 240 3.67 -13.81 -14.69
N TYR A 241 3.32 -14.99 -15.18
CA TYR A 241 2.11 -15.70 -14.78
C TYR A 241 2.10 -15.93 -13.26
N LEU A 242 3.19 -16.47 -12.71
CA LEU A 242 3.28 -16.83 -11.29
C LEU A 242 3.11 -15.64 -10.35
N VAL A 243 3.64 -14.46 -10.69
CA VAL A 243 3.49 -13.25 -9.86
C VAL A 243 2.16 -12.51 -10.07
N SER A 244 1.44 -12.84 -11.16
CA SER A 244 0.17 -12.19 -11.55
C SER A 244 -1.09 -13.00 -11.19
N GLN A 245 -0.92 -14.09 -10.44
CA GLN A 245 -2.04 -14.96 -10.08
C GLN A 245 -3.11 -14.21 -9.27
N ALA A 246 -4.38 -14.44 -9.62
CA ALA A 246 -5.51 -13.71 -9.06
C ALA A 246 -5.57 -13.77 -7.52
N HIS A 247 -5.29 -14.93 -6.93
CA HIS A 247 -5.31 -15.08 -5.47
C HIS A 247 -4.22 -14.26 -4.77
N LEU A 248 -3.07 -14.03 -5.41
CA LEU A 248 -2.00 -13.18 -4.87
C LEU A 248 -2.30 -11.68 -5.03
N LEU A 249 -2.95 -11.30 -6.13
CA LEU A 249 -3.27 -9.90 -6.43
C LEU A 249 -4.53 -9.43 -5.69
N TYR A 250 -5.52 -10.30 -5.53
CA TYR A 250 -6.79 -10.03 -4.85
C TYR A 250 -7.18 -11.24 -3.99
N ALA A 251 -6.66 -11.24 -2.76
CA ALA A 251 -6.89 -12.33 -1.83
C ALA A 251 -8.31 -12.32 -1.23
N TYR A 252 -8.69 -13.47 -0.65
CA TYR A 252 -10.03 -13.74 -0.13
C TYR A 252 -10.53 -12.72 0.92
N ASP A 253 -9.65 -12.10 1.70
CA ASP A 253 -10.01 -11.07 2.70
C ASP A 253 -10.62 -9.82 2.04
N ARG A 254 -10.01 -9.38 0.92
CA ARG A 254 -10.54 -8.27 0.12
C ARG A 254 -11.88 -8.61 -0.52
N THR A 255 -12.09 -9.88 -0.87
CA THR A 255 -13.37 -10.36 -1.40
C THR A 255 -14.49 -10.25 -0.37
N PHE A 256 -14.24 -10.65 0.86
CA PHE A 256 -15.25 -10.52 1.93
C PHE A 256 -15.68 -9.09 2.15
N LEU A 257 -14.71 -8.17 2.23
CA LEU A 257 -14.99 -6.75 2.37
C LEU A 257 -15.81 -6.22 1.18
N SER A 258 -15.48 -6.66 -0.05
CA SER A 258 -16.22 -6.30 -1.25
C SER A 258 -17.68 -6.74 -1.22
N ILE A 259 -17.95 -8.01 -0.87
CA ILE A 259 -19.31 -8.54 -0.78
C ILE A 259 -20.08 -7.87 0.34
N SER A 260 -19.45 -7.71 1.52
CA SER A 260 -20.06 -7.09 2.69
C SER A 260 -20.49 -5.64 2.41
N ARG A 261 -19.60 -4.81 1.82
CA ARG A 261 -19.92 -3.43 1.41
C ARG A 261 -21.01 -3.41 0.33
N THR A 262 -20.93 -4.31 -0.65
CA THR A 262 -21.95 -4.40 -1.72
C THR A 262 -23.34 -4.66 -1.15
N ASN A 263 -23.46 -5.66 -0.27
CA ASN A 263 -24.71 -5.95 0.42
C ASN A 263 -25.16 -4.78 1.33
N SER A 264 -24.22 -4.12 2.02
CA SER A 264 -24.49 -2.93 2.84
C SER A 264 -25.11 -1.80 1.99
N TYR A 265 -24.52 -1.45 0.85
CA TYR A 265 -25.05 -0.38 0.00
C TYR A 265 -26.38 -0.72 -0.68
N ILE A 266 -26.60 -2.00 -1.04
CA ILE A 266 -27.92 -2.43 -1.54
C ILE A 266 -28.98 -2.29 -0.44
N THR A 267 -28.72 -2.78 0.77
CA THR A 267 -29.65 -2.68 1.90
C THR A 267 -29.88 -1.24 2.37
N GLN A 268 -28.91 -0.35 2.17
CA GLN A 268 -29.04 1.09 2.39
C GLN A 268 -29.76 1.83 1.25
N ASN A 269 -30.26 1.15 0.21
CA ASN A 269 -30.96 1.73 -0.94
C ASN A 269 -30.11 2.74 -1.73
N PHE A 270 -28.83 2.45 -1.98
CA PHE A 270 -28.10 3.11 -3.06
C PHE A 270 -28.64 2.61 -4.42
N LYS A 271 -28.58 3.48 -5.43
CA LYS A 271 -29.07 3.16 -6.78
C LYS A 271 -28.05 2.30 -7.52
N LEU A 272 -28.34 1.01 -7.66
CA LEU A 272 -27.49 0.07 -8.38
C LEU A 272 -27.84 0.08 -9.86
N LEU A 273 -26.85 0.35 -10.72
CA LEU A 273 -26.98 0.35 -12.18
C LEU A 273 -27.04 -1.07 -12.72
N ASN A 274 -27.96 -1.32 -13.64
CA ASN A 274 -28.00 -2.57 -14.38
C ASN A 274 -27.04 -2.54 -15.57
N ILE A 275 -25.88 -3.18 -15.38
CA ILE A 275 -24.79 -3.31 -16.35
C ILE A 275 -24.73 -4.71 -16.97
N SER A 276 -25.75 -5.55 -16.78
CA SER A 276 -25.80 -6.92 -17.34
C SER A 276 -25.94 -6.96 -18.87
N LYS A 277 -26.31 -5.83 -19.48
CA LYS A 277 -26.57 -5.69 -20.90
C LYS A 277 -26.22 -4.28 -21.38
N LYS A 278 -26.07 -4.12 -22.69
CA LYS A 278 -25.91 -2.81 -23.33
C LYS A 278 -27.19 -1.99 -23.15
N GLN A 279 -27.03 -0.72 -22.75
CA GLN A 279 -28.09 0.25 -22.47
C GLN A 279 -27.85 1.50 -23.32
N PRO A 280 -28.58 1.73 -24.43
CA PRO A 280 -28.42 2.96 -25.20
C PRO A 280 -28.97 4.16 -24.40
N LEU A 281 -28.07 5.00 -23.89
CA LEU A 281 -28.41 6.16 -23.08
C LEU A 281 -28.23 7.45 -23.88
N LYS A 282 -29.31 8.22 -24.06
CA LYS A 282 -29.34 9.47 -24.86
C LYS A 282 -28.18 10.45 -24.56
N PRO A 283 -27.75 10.69 -23.29
CA PRO A 283 -26.64 11.61 -23.00
C PRO A 283 -25.30 11.19 -23.61
N PHE A 284 -25.13 9.90 -23.94
CA PHE A 284 -23.92 9.31 -24.50
C PHE A 284 -23.97 9.20 -26.04
N GLU A 285 -25.02 9.75 -26.67
CA GLU A 285 -25.03 10.04 -28.12
C GLU A 285 -24.18 11.28 -28.46
N LYS A 286 -23.95 12.16 -27.48
CA LYS A 286 -23.04 13.30 -27.58
C LYS A 286 -21.58 12.82 -27.45
N PRO A 287 -20.60 13.56 -27.99
CA PRO A 287 -19.18 13.24 -27.78
C PRO A 287 -18.82 13.17 -26.30
N VAL A 288 -18.16 12.07 -25.90
CA VAL A 288 -17.70 11.83 -24.52
C VAL A 288 -16.19 11.93 -24.45
N LEU A 289 -15.69 12.73 -23.52
CA LEU A 289 -14.26 12.79 -23.19
C LEU A 289 -14.03 12.05 -21.87
N PHE A 290 -13.29 10.94 -21.94
CA PHE A 290 -12.90 10.15 -20.78
C PHE A 290 -11.49 10.53 -20.31
N LEU A 291 -11.39 11.03 -19.08
CA LEU A 291 -10.16 11.48 -18.43
C LEU A 291 -9.65 10.46 -17.40
N ALA A 292 -8.43 10.00 -17.59
CA ALA A 292 -7.70 9.11 -16.67
C ALA A 292 -6.40 9.76 -16.16
N ALA A 293 -5.78 9.17 -15.13
CA ALA A 293 -4.69 9.79 -14.36
C ALA A 293 -3.27 9.56 -14.93
N GLY A 294 -3.15 9.24 -16.22
CA GLY A 294 -1.87 9.11 -16.89
C GLY A 294 -1.26 10.46 -17.33
N PRO A 295 0.06 10.53 -17.58
CA PRO A 295 0.78 11.76 -17.94
C PRO A 295 0.18 12.51 -19.14
N SER A 296 -0.45 11.83 -20.09
CA SER A 296 -1.08 12.49 -21.24
C SER A 296 -2.19 13.48 -20.85
N LEU A 297 -2.88 13.26 -19.71
CA LEU A 297 -3.85 14.23 -19.20
C LEU A 297 -3.16 15.53 -18.78
N GLN A 298 -2.02 15.44 -18.10
CA GLN A 298 -1.27 16.61 -17.62
C GLN A 298 -0.76 17.44 -18.79
N HIS A 299 -0.22 16.80 -19.84
CA HIS A 299 0.26 17.48 -21.05
C HIS A 299 -0.87 18.18 -21.83
N ASN A 300 -2.09 17.66 -21.77
CA ASN A 300 -3.23 18.15 -22.56
C ASN A 300 -4.34 18.78 -21.70
N ILE A 301 -4.03 19.23 -20.47
CA ILE A 301 -5.05 19.71 -19.54
C ILE A 301 -5.72 21.02 -20.01
N ASP A 302 -4.98 21.86 -20.74
CA ASP A 302 -5.52 23.13 -21.24
C ASP A 302 -6.50 22.88 -22.41
N PHE A 303 -6.26 21.86 -23.25
CA PHE A 303 -7.23 21.37 -24.24
C PHE A 303 -8.56 20.96 -23.58
N VAL A 304 -8.49 20.24 -22.45
CA VAL A 304 -9.70 19.84 -21.70
C VAL A 304 -10.45 21.08 -21.21
N LYS A 305 -9.73 22.06 -20.64
CA LYS A 305 -10.33 23.28 -20.10
C LYS A 305 -11.03 24.11 -21.17
N GLU A 306 -10.42 24.25 -22.34
CA GLU A 306 -10.93 25.05 -23.46
C GLU A 306 -12.14 24.42 -24.16
N ASN A 307 -12.28 23.09 -24.11
CA ASN A 307 -13.32 22.35 -24.84
C ASN A 307 -14.34 21.67 -23.92
N GLN A 308 -14.32 21.93 -22.62
CA GLN A 308 -15.22 21.26 -21.65
C GLN A 308 -16.71 21.50 -21.88
N ASP A 309 -17.07 22.57 -22.61
CA ASP A 309 -18.45 22.87 -23.02
C ASP A 309 -18.89 22.06 -24.24
N LYS A 310 -18.01 21.29 -24.89
CA LYS A 310 -18.32 20.50 -26.10
C LYS A 310 -18.44 18.99 -25.82
N PHE A 311 -18.00 18.55 -24.65
CA PHE A 311 -18.01 17.13 -24.27
C PHE A 311 -18.89 16.88 -23.05
N THR A 312 -19.47 15.67 -23.00
CA THR A 312 -19.78 15.03 -21.71
C THR A 312 -18.46 14.52 -21.14
N ILE A 313 -18.02 15.07 -20.00
CA ILE A 313 -16.76 14.72 -19.36
C ILE A 313 -17.00 13.62 -18.33
N VAL A 314 -16.31 12.50 -18.51
CA VAL A 314 -16.25 11.40 -17.57
C VAL A 314 -14.82 11.33 -17.05
N ALA A 315 -14.61 11.32 -15.74
CA ALA A 315 -13.28 11.35 -15.15
C ALA A 315 -13.13 10.28 -14.08
N ILE A 316 -11.95 9.66 -13.96
CA ILE A 316 -11.69 8.82 -12.79
C ILE A 316 -11.43 9.70 -11.56
N TYR A 317 -11.84 9.24 -10.39
CA TYR A 317 -11.76 9.97 -9.12
C TYR A 317 -10.34 10.49 -8.79
N ALA A 318 -9.29 9.75 -9.15
CA ALA A 318 -7.90 10.19 -8.94
C ALA A 318 -7.51 11.50 -9.65
N THR A 319 -8.30 11.95 -10.64
CA THR A 319 -8.04 13.19 -11.39
C THR A 319 -8.66 14.43 -10.75
N LEU A 320 -9.52 14.30 -9.74
CA LEU A 320 -10.24 15.45 -9.16
C LEU A 320 -9.34 16.61 -8.73
N PRO A 321 -8.17 16.40 -8.08
CA PRO A 321 -7.31 17.51 -7.66
C PRO A 321 -6.79 18.38 -8.83
N ILE A 322 -6.38 17.75 -9.94
CA ILE A 322 -5.90 18.51 -11.11
C ILE A 322 -7.05 19.21 -11.84
N LEU A 323 -8.24 18.59 -11.89
CA LEU A 323 -9.42 19.19 -12.50
C LEU A 323 -9.90 20.42 -11.72
N GLU A 324 -9.98 20.34 -10.40
CA GLU A 324 -10.33 21.47 -9.53
C GLU A 324 -9.34 22.63 -9.72
N LYS A 325 -8.03 22.34 -9.64
CA LYS A 325 -6.97 23.35 -9.81
C LYS A 325 -7.05 24.09 -11.15
N LYS A 326 -7.55 23.43 -12.20
CA LYS A 326 -7.67 23.99 -13.54
C LYS A 326 -9.07 24.54 -13.86
N GLY A 327 -10.01 24.46 -12.92
CA GLY A 327 -11.37 24.95 -13.10
C GLY A 327 -12.19 24.11 -14.08
N ILE A 328 -11.93 22.80 -14.14
CA ILE A 328 -12.66 21.83 -14.96
C ILE A 328 -13.68 21.12 -14.07
N LYS A 329 -14.93 20.99 -14.54
CA LYS A 329 -16.00 20.28 -13.83
C LYS A 329 -16.42 19.03 -14.61
N PRO A 330 -16.08 17.82 -14.15
CA PRO A 330 -16.56 16.60 -14.79
C PRO A 330 -18.08 16.47 -14.61
N ASP A 331 -18.76 15.83 -15.58
CA ASP A 331 -20.18 15.51 -15.46
C ASP A 331 -20.38 14.21 -14.66
N ILE A 332 -19.51 13.23 -14.89
CA ILE A 332 -19.50 11.93 -14.20
C ILE A 332 -18.10 11.66 -13.64
N VAL A 333 -18.04 11.16 -12.40
CA VAL A 333 -16.81 10.67 -11.78
C VAL A 333 -16.93 9.20 -11.42
N THR A 334 -15.94 8.40 -11.80
CA THR A 334 -15.92 6.96 -11.53
C THR A 334 -14.87 6.58 -10.49
N GLN A 335 -15.18 5.58 -9.65
CA GLN A 335 -14.23 5.02 -8.69
C GLN A 335 -14.46 3.53 -8.50
N TYR A 336 -13.38 2.75 -8.42
CA TYR A 336 -13.41 1.32 -8.18
C TYR A 336 -12.73 0.95 -6.88
N ASP A 337 -11.46 1.34 -6.72
CA ASP A 337 -10.60 0.82 -5.64
C ASP A 337 -11.22 0.95 -4.24
N GLU A 338 -11.11 -0.13 -3.48
CA GLU A 338 -11.69 -0.28 -2.15
C GLU A 338 -10.74 0.12 -1.00
N GLN A 339 -9.48 0.42 -1.32
CA GLN A 339 -8.39 0.68 -0.36
C GLN A 339 -8.42 2.09 0.25
N ASP A 340 -8.17 2.14 1.55
CA ASP A 340 -8.45 3.32 2.37
C ASP A 340 -7.44 4.46 2.14
N ILE A 341 -6.13 4.20 2.21
CA ILE A 341 -5.14 5.31 2.29
C ILE A 341 -5.06 6.11 0.99
N GLN A 342 -4.94 5.46 -0.17
CA GLN A 342 -4.67 6.17 -1.43
C GLN A 342 -5.90 6.94 -1.95
N VAL A 343 -7.08 6.35 -1.78
CA VAL A 343 -8.36 6.96 -2.15
C VAL A 343 -8.65 8.16 -1.25
N LEU A 344 -8.42 8.03 0.06
CA LEU A 344 -8.63 9.13 1.01
C LEU A 344 -7.60 10.25 0.86
N ASN A 345 -6.34 9.93 0.56
CA ASN A 345 -5.31 10.94 0.24
C ASN A 345 -5.70 11.83 -0.96
N THR A 346 -6.63 11.40 -1.81
CA THR A 346 -7.15 12.22 -2.91
C THR A 346 -8.15 13.26 -2.40
N LEU A 347 -8.98 12.92 -1.40
CA LEU A 347 -9.87 13.89 -0.74
C LEU A 347 -9.06 15.00 -0.07
N ASP A 348 -7.98 14.63 0.62
CA ASP A 348 -7.12 15.59 1.34
C ASP A 348 -6.37 16.57 0.42
N LYS A 349 -6.34 16.30 -0.90
CA LYS A 349 -5.70 17.17 -1.91
C LYS A 349 -6.67 18.14 -2.57
N LEU A 350 -7.97 18.04 -2.29
CA LEU A 350 -8.96 18.98 -2.78
C LEU A 350 -8.91 20.28 -1.97
N ASN A 351 -9.06 21.42 -2.63
CA ASN A 351 -9.14 22.72 -1.95
C ASN A 351 -10.54 22.93 -1.34
N ASP A 352 -11.59 22.52 -2.05
CA ASP A 352 -12.98 22.57 -1.61
C ASP A 352 -13.76 21.37 -2.13
N ILE A 353 -14.09 20.42 -1.25
CA ILE A 353 -14.90 19.24 -1.60
C ILE A 353 -16.27 19.61 -2.20
N ASN A 354 -16.83 20.77 -1.85
CA ASN A 354 -18.12 21.23 -2.37
C ASN A 354 -18.04 21.65 -3.84
N TYR A 355 -16.84 21.82 -4.41
CA TYR A 355 -16.67 22.08 -5.83
C TYR A 355 -17.33 21.00 -6.71
N PHE A 356 -17.36 19.75 -6.23
CA PHE A 356 -17.94 18.60 -6.91
C PHE A 356 -19.33 18.20 -6.37
N LYS A 357 -19.98 19.01 -5.55
CA LYS A 357 -21.30 18.68 -4.97
C LYS A 357 -22.39 18.38 -6.02
N ASP A 358 -22.24 18.93 -7.22
CA ASP A 358 -23.16 18.79 -8.35
C ASP A 358 -22.74 17.72 -9.37
N THR A 359 -21.64 17.01 -9.12
CA THR A 359 -21.14 15.94 -9.99
C THR A 359 -21.88 14.63 -9.74
N ILE A 360 -22.12 13.84 -10.79
CA ILE A 360 -22.68 12.49 -10.66
C ILE A 360 -21.54 11.51 -10.43
N PHE A 361 -21.70 10.60 -9.48
CA PHE A 361 -20.70 9.60 -9.15
C PHE A 361 -21.19 8.21 -9.54
N ILE A 362 -20.34 7.44 -10.21
CA ILE A 362 -20.56 6.02 -10.49
C ILE A 362 -19.47 5.22 -9.78
N PHE A 363 -19.81 4.67 -8.62
CA PHE A 363 -18.87 3.97 -7.76
C PHE A 363 -19.07 2.46 -7.82
N ALA A 364 -17.99 1.69 -7.75
CA ALA A 364 -18.11 0.27 -7.50
C ALA A 364 -18.75 0.03 -6.13
N SER A 365 -19.56 -1.01 -6.01
CA SER A 365 -20.31 -1.35 -4.79
C SER A 365 -19.44 -1.76 -3.60
N HIS A 366 -18.11 -1.77 -3.74
CA HIS A 366 -17.16 -2.06 -2.68
C HIS A 366 -16.29 -0.87 -2.24
N VAL A 367 -16.50 0.31 -2.82
CA VAL A 367 -15.74 1.52 -2.49
C VAL A 367 -15.83 1.81 -0.99
N ASN A 368 -14.78 2.40 -0.43
CA ASN A 368 -14.70 2.73 1.00
C ASN A 368 -15.90 3.60 1.47
N ALA A 369 -16.46 3.27 2.64
CA ALA A 369 -17.64 3.92 3.20
C ALA A 369 -17.44 5.42 3.50
N LYS A 370 -16.24 5.84 3.87
CA LYS A 370 -15.90 7.26 4.05
C LYS A 370 -16.03 8.03 2.75
N LEU A 371 -15.54 7.47 1.63
CA LEU A 371 -15.69 8.11 0.33
C LEU A 371 -17.18 8.16 -0.08
N MET A 372 -17.91 7.07 0.12
CA MET A 372 -19.34 7.01 -0.14
C MET A 372 -20.13 8.08 0.63
N ASN A 373 -19.74 8.35 1.88
CA ASN A 373 -20.36 9.36 2.74
C ASN A 373 -19.80 10.79 2.55
N SER A 374 -18.81 10.99 1.68
CA SER A 374 -18.21 12.30 1.42
C SER A 374 -18.98 13.12 0.37
N PHE A 375 -19.88 12.48 -0.37
CA PHE A 375 -20.70 13.11 -1.40
C PHE A 375 -22.19 12.89 -1.16
N PRO A 376 -23.09 13.73 -1.71
CA PRO A 376 -24.53 13.57 -1.55
C PRO A 376 -24.99 12.22 -2.12
N LYS A 377 -25.67 11.41 -1.30
CA LYS A 377 -26.11 10.05 -1.66
C LYS A 377 -26.93 10.02 -2.94
N GLU A 378 -27.79 11.02 -3.15
CA GLU A 378 -28.63 11.16 -4.34
C GLU A 378 -27.83 11.24 -5.64
N ASN A 379 -26.60 11.76 -5.60
CA ASN A 379 -25.73 11.88 -6.77
C ASN A 379 -24.91 10.62 -7.04
N ILE A 380 -25.03 9.58 -6.21
CA ILE A 380 -24.21 8.37 -6.30
C ILE A 380 -25.02 7.21 -6.86
N PHE A 381 -24.54 6.68 -7.97
CA PHE A 381 -24.94 5.41 -8.54
C PHE A 381 -23.84 4.38 -8.26
N THR A 382 -24.24 3.13 -8.05
CA THR A 382 -23.31 2.03 -7.82
C THR A 382 -23.38 0.99 -8.93
N PHE A 383 -22.33 0.21 -9.14
CA PHE A 383 -22.36 -1.00 -9.95
C PHE A 383 -21.67 -2.15 -9.22
N GLN A 384 -22.06 -3.40 -9.48
CA GLN A 384 -21.52 -4.53 -8.73
C GLN A 384 -20.10 -4.84 -9.14
N ALA A 385 -19.23 -4.97 -8.13
CA ALA A 385 -17.86 -5.43 -8.30
C ALA A 385 -17.69 -6.86 -7.77
N MET A 386 -16.84 -7.63 -8.45
CA MET A 386 -16.44 -9.01 -8.13
C MET A 386 -17.55 -10.08 -8.20
N PHE A 387 -18.71 -9.86 -7.57
CA PHE A 387 -19.78 -10.84 -7.46
C PHE A 387 -21.15 -10.22 -7.70
N GLU A 388 -22.02 -11.00 -8.33
CA GLU A 388 -23.41 -10.63 -8.54
C GLU A 388 -24.20 -10.98 -7.27
N VAL A 389 -24.45 -9.96 -6.45
CA VAL A 389 -25.24 -10.08 -5.20
C VAL A 389 -26.72 -9.84 -5.50
N LYS A 390 -27.03 -8.83 -6.33
CA LYS A 390 -28.32 -8.57 -6.94
C LYS A 390 -28.36 -9.19 -8.34
N GLU A 391 -29.36 -10.02 -8.64
CA GLU A 391 -29.40 -10.84 -9.84
C GLU A 391 -29.80 -10.05 -11.10
N ASN A 392 -29.19 -10.37 -12.23
CA ASN A 392 -29.40 -9.72 -13.54
C ASN A 392 -29.02 -8.23 -13.57
N PHE A 393 -28.08 -7.83 -12.72
CA PHE A 393 -27.50 -6.49 -12.69
C PHE A 393 -26.09 -6.45 -13.25
N GLY A 394 -25.46 -7.61 -13.47
CA GLY A 394 -24.13 -7.73 -14.04
C GLY A 394 -23.03 -7.32 -13.07
N VAL A 395 -21.79 -7.65 -13.45
CA VAL A 395 -20.57 -7.37 -12.68
C VAL A 395 -19.49 -6.89 -13.65
N LEU A 396 -18.68 -5.93 -13.21
CA LEU A 396 -17.44 -5.58 -13.89
C LEU A 396 -16.27 -5.68 -12.90
N THR A 397 -15.16 -6.26 -13.35
CA THR A 397 -13.91 -6.37 -12.59
C THR A 397 -12.71 -6.20 -13.52
N SER A 398 -11.67 -5.52 -13.03
CA SER A 398 -10.47 -5.19 -13.77
C SER A 398 -9.33 -4.88 -12.79
N PRO A 399 -8.05 -4.92 -13.22
CA PRO A 399 -6.94 -4.46 -12.38
C PRO A 399 -6.96 -2.95 -12.07
N SER A 400 -7.70 -2.13 -12.83
CA SER A 400 -7.83 -0.68 -12.57
C SER A 400 -9.19 -0.08 -12.98
N ILE A 401 -9.51 1.09 -12.45
CA ILE A 401 -10.73 1.86 -12.78
C ILE A 401 -10.76 2.35 -14.23
N GLY A 402 -9.61 2.47 -14.90
CA GLY A 402 -9.51 2.98 -16.28
C GLY A 402 -10.35 2.15 -17.25
N GLU A 403 -10.08 0.86 -17.31
CA GLU A 403 -10.74 -0.09 -18.22
C GLU A 403 -12.17 -0.37 -17.80
N LEU A 404 -12.49 -0.29 -16.51
CA LEU A 404 -13.88 -0.40 -16.03
C LEU A 404 -14.73 0.75 -16.50
N THR A 405 -14.19 1.98 -16.43
CA THR A 405 -14.88 3.16 -16.94
C THR A 405 -15.05 3.04 -18.45
N TYR A 406 -14.04 2.57 -19.18
CA TYR A 406 -14.17 2.26 -20.60
C TYR A 406 -15.30 1.25 -20.87
N ALA A 407 -15.35 0.13 -20.14
CA ALA A 407 -16.41 -0.87 -20.27
C ALA A 407 -17.81 -0.29 -19.97
N LEU A 408 -17.96 0.52 -18.92
CA LEU A 408 -19.21 1.22 -18.60
C LEU A 408 -19.65 2.11 -19.77
N LEU A 409 -18.74 2.88 -20.36
CA LEU A 409 -19.05 3.76 -21.50
C LEU A 409 -19.42 2.98 -22.77
N LEU A 410 -18.82 1.81 -22.99
CA LEU A 410 -19.25 0.90 -24.04
C LEU A 410 -20.66 0.36 -23.79
N LEU A 411 -20.95 -0.07 -22.55
CA LEU A 411 -22.28 -0.56 -22.15
C LEU A 411 -23.35 0.53 -22.26
N PHE A 412 -23.03 1.80 -22.01
CA PHE A 412 -23.93 2.93 -22.23
C PHE A 412 -24.12 3.30 -23.71
N GLN A 413 -23.53 2.52 -24.63
CA GLN A 413 -23.52 2.71 -26.08
C GLN A 413 -23.03 4.10 -26.52
N THR A 414 -21.96 4.58 -25.91
CA THR A 414 -21.33 5.85 -26.30
C THR A 414 -20.98 5.85 -27.78
N LYS A 415 -21.49 6.83 -28.55
CA LYS A 415 -21.33 6.89 -30.01
C LYS A 415 -19.93 7.35 -30.41
N GLU A 416 -19.42 8.40 -29.77
CA GLU A 416 -18.05 8.87 -29.96
C GLU A 416 -17.36 9.05 -28.60
N LEU A 417 -16.32 8.25 -28.37
CA LEU A 417 -15.56 8.20 -27.13
C LEU A 417 -14.11 8.60 -27.37
N TYR A 418 -13.64 9.61 -26.65
CA TYR A 418 -12.30 10.16 -26.72
C TYR A 418 -11.55 9.85 -25.42
N LEU A 419 -10.47 9.07 -25.50
CA LEU A 419 -9.71 8.58 -24.34
C LEU A 419 -8.47 9.44 -24.11
N LEU A 420 -8.34 10.07 -22.94
CA LEU A 420 -7.19 10.88 -22.57
C LEU A 420 -6.65 10.52 -21.18
N GLY A 421 -5.36 10.20 -21.10
CA GLY A 421 -4.69 9.81 -19.85
C GLY A 421 -4.77 8.32 -19.51
N LEU A 422 -5.20 7.46 -20.45
CA LEU A 422 -5.08 6.00 -20.35
C LEU A 422 -3.78 5.55 -20.99
N ASP A 423 -2.65 5.96 -20.40
CA ASP A 423 -1.35 5.76 -21.02
C ASP A 423 -0.88 4.30 -20.98
N PHE A 424 -1.07 3.59 -19.86
CA PHE A 424 -0.53 2.22 -19.61
C PHE A 424 0.94 2.02 -20.05
N ALA A 425 1.70 3.10 -19.99
CA ALA A 425 3.11 3.16 -20.36
C ALA A 425 3.79 4.21 -19.48
N MET A 426 5.11 4.15 -19.44
CA MET A 426 5.91 5.22 -18.88
C MET A 426 5.97 6.37 -19.89
N ASP A 427 5.87 7.59 -19.39
CA ASP A 427 6.10 8.78 -20.19
C ASP A 427 7.53 8.77 -20.74
N VAL A 428 7.66 9.15 -22.02
CA VAL A 428 8.91 9.03 -22.77
C VAL A 428 9.99 9.98 -22.24
N GLU A 429 9.59 11.16 -21.76
CA GLU A 429 10.52 12.20 -21.30
C GLU A 429 10.85 12.07 -19.81
N SER A 430 9.82 11.88 -18.98
CA SER A 430 9.93 11.88 -17.52
C SER A 430 10.08 10.49 -16.89
N GLY A 431 9.73 9.41 -17.61
CA GLY A 431 9.60 8.06 -17.05
C GLY A 431 8.44 7.90 -16.06
N ALA A 432 7.59 8.92 -15.90
CA ALA A 432 6.46 8.89 -14.99
C ALA A 432 5.37 7.93 -15.49
N THR A 433 4.67 7.26 -14.56
CA THR A 433 3.55 6.37 -14.90
C THR A 433 2.18 6.97 -14.60
N HIS A 434 2.14 8.08 -13.86
CA HIS A 434 0.93 8.76 -13.41
C HIS A 434 1.20 10.27 -13.30
N ILE A 435 0.15 11.09 -13.27
CA ILE A 435 0.21 12.54 -13.03
C ILE A 435 0.94 12.90 -11.72
N GLU A 436 1.58 14.07 -11.71
CA GLU A 436 2.31 14.57 -10.55
C GLU A 436 1.41 14.68 -9.30
N GLY A 437 1.88 14.14 -8.17
CA GLY A 437 1.10 14.07 -6.93
C GLY A 437 0.28 12.78 -6.76
N HIS A 438 0.21 11.87 -7.74
CA HIS A 438 -0.32 10.52 -7.54
C HIS A 438 0.65 9.65 -6.71
N SER A 439 0.14 8.69 -5.92
CA SER A 439 0.97 7.78 -5.10
C SER A 439 2.00 6.99 -5.93
N GLY A 440 1.73 6.78 -7.22
CA GLY A 440 2.59 6.08 -8.18
C GLY A 440 3.53 6.97 -9.00
N ALA A 441 3.44 8.30 -8.91
CA ALA A 441 4.18 9.23 -9.79
C ALA A 441 5.71 9.10 -9.64
N GLY A 442 6.20 8.73 -8.46
CA GLY A 442 7.64 8.58 -8.16
C GLY A 442 8.20 7.15 -8.29
N ALA A 443 7.43 6.19 -8.80
CA ALA A 443 7.84 4.77 -8.82
C ALA A 443 9.12 4.52 -9.64
N PHE A 444 9.36 5.31 -10.70
CA PHE A 444 10.48 5.11 -11.62
C PHE A 444 11.86 5.39 -11.02
N ASN A 445 11.98 6.42 -10.16
CA ASN A 445 13.25 6.73 -9.49
C ASN A 445 13.74 5.59 -8.57
N LYS A 446 12.86 4.65 -8.18
CA LYS A 446 13.21 3.43 -7.46
C LYS A 446 13.50 2.22 -8.36
N ILE A 447 13.12 2.25 -9.64
CA ILE A 447 13.28 1.14 -10.59
C ILE A 447 14.68 1.15 -11.24
N LYS A 448 15.26 2.34 -11.50
CA LYS A 448 16.63 2.45 -12.06
C LYS A 448 17.71 1.76 -11.21
N GLY A 449 17.53 1.66 -9.89
CA GLY A 449 18.48 0.98 -8.99
C GLY A 449 18.33 -0.54 -8.92
N LEU A 450 17.38 -1.15 -9.65
CA LEU A 450 17.03 -2.57 -9.55
C LEU A 450 17.17 -3.34 -10.88
N GLU A 451 17.47 -2.66 -12.00
CA GLU A 451 17.84 -3.35 -13.25
C GLU A 451 19.13 -4.21 -13.08
N GLU A 452 19.89 -4.02 -11.99
CA GLU A 452 21.05 -4.84 -11.61
C GLU A 452 20.74 -6.06 -10.71
N SER A 453 19.48 -6.26 -10.26
CA SER A 453 19.16 -7.43 -9.44
C SER A 453 18.79 -8.62 -10.33
N SER A 454 19.72 -9.59 -10.41
CA SER A 454 19.62 -10.92 -11.04
C SER A 454 18.21 -11.50 -11.22
N ASP A 455 18.02 -12.32 -12.27
CA ASP A 455 16.83 -13.13 -12.65
C ASP A 455 16.12 -13.93 -11.54
N LYS A 456 16.65 -13.91 -10.32
CA LYS A 456 16.12 -14.61 -9.14
C LYS A 456 14.92 -13.93 -8.47
N ASN A 457 14.65 -12.64 -8.72
CA ASN A 457 13.58 -11.88 -8.03
C ASN A 457 12.66 -11.10 -9.00
N TYR A 458 11.88 -11.82 -9.82
CA TYR A 458 10.90 -11.23 -10.74
C TYR A 458 9.75 -10.52 -10.00
N SER A 459 9.40 -9.28 -10.39
CA SER A 459 8.37 -8.47 -9.71
C SER A 459 7.34 -7.86 -10.66
N PHE A 460 6.06 -8.11 -10.36
CA PHE A 460 4.90 -7.63 -11.13
C PHE A 460 4.83 -6.10 -11.31
N ARG A 461 5.38 -5.32 -10.37
CA ARG A 461 5.30 -3.85 -10.37
C ARG A 461 6.64 -3.13 -10.54
N LYS A 462 7.76 -3.86 -10.61
CA LYS A 462 9.10 -3.27 -10.68
C LYS A 462 9.86 -3.61 -11.96
N ASN A 463 9.50 -4.70 -12.63
CA ASN A 463 10.10 -5.08 -13.90
C ASN A 463 9.56 -4.19 -15.01
N THR A 464 10.33 -4.06 -16.09
CA THR A 464 9.95 -3.27 -17.26
C THR A 464 9.82 -4.16 -18.49
N ILE A 465 8.91 -3.78 -19.38
CA ILE A 465 8.60 -4.50 -20.62
C ILE A 465 8.41 -3.48 -21.75
N ILE A 466 8.42 -3.94 -23.00
CA ILE A 466 8.15 -3.12 -24.18
C ILE A 466 6.79 -3.53 -24.78
N VAL A 467 5.97 -2.55 -25.13
CA VAL A 467 4.66 -2.75 -25.77
C VAL A 467 4.51 -1.80 -26.96
N LYS A 468 3.58 -2.09 -27.88
CA LYS A 468 3.28 -1.21 -29.02
C LYS A 468 2.76 0.16 -28.53
N GLY A 469 3.26 1.25 -29.09
CA GLY A 469 2.81 2.61 -28.76
C GLY A 469 1.60 3.07 -29.58
N ASN A 470 0.85 4.05 -29.07
CA ASN A 470 -0.30 4.66 -29.76
C ASN A 470 0.16 5.55 -30.93
N PHE A 471 1.11 6.45 -30.66
CA PHE A 471 1.72 7.34 -31.67
C PHE A 471 3.15 6.94 -32.04
N LEU A 472 3.76 6.03 -31.29
CA LEU A 472 5.13 5.54 -31.48
C LEU A 472 5.12 4.04 -31.82
N PRO A 473 6.16 3.50 -32.50
CA PRO A 473 6.25 2.06 -32.77
C PRO A 473 6.19 1.23 -31.48
N GLU A 474 6.88 1.66 -30.43
CA GLU A 474 6.98 1.00 -29.14
C GLU A 474 7.13 1.98 -27.99
N VAL A 475 6.71 1.57 -26.79
CA VAL A 475 6.82 2.32 -25.53
C VAL A 475 7.20 1.40 -24.37
N LYS A 476 7.91 1.93 -23.37
CA LYS A 476 8.29 1.20 -22.15
C LYS A 476 7.09 1.13 -21.20
N SER A 477 6.83 -0.04 -20.65
CA SER A 477 5.71 -0.30 -19.74
C SER A 477 6.15 -1.26 -18.62
N ILE A 478 5.20 -1.76 -17.83
CA ILE A 478 5.40 -2.69 -16.71
C ILE A 478 4.38 -3.84 -16.77
N PRO A 479 4.66 -5.02 -16.19
CA PRO A 479 3.76 -6.18 -16.28
C PRO A 479 2.31 -5.90 -15.85
N VAL A 480 2.09 -5.09 -14.81
CA VAL A 480 0.72 -4.72 -14.40
C VAL A 480 -0.03 -3.95 -15.50
N PHE A 481 0.63 -3.03 -16.19
CA PHE A 481 0.04 -2.29 -17.31
C PHE A 481 -0.20 -3.17 -18.53
N LYS A 482 0.59 -4.23 -18.75
CA LYS A 482 0.26 -5.24 -19.76
C LYS A 482 -1.07 -5.92 -19.46
N THR A 483 -1.31 -6.26 -18.19
CA THR A 483 -2.62 -6.79 -17.78
C THR A 483 -3.74 -5.78 -18.06
N ASN A 484 -3.50 -4.49 -17.82
CA ASN A 484 -4.49 -3.45 -18.13
C ASN A 484 -4.78 -3.34 -19.64
N ILE A 485 -3.75 -3.38 -20.49
CA ILE A 485 -3.89 -3.37 -21.95
C ILE A 485 -4.68 -4.60 -22.44
N ASP A 486 -4.38 -5.77 -21.89
CA ASP A 486 -5.07 -7.01 -22.26
C ASP A 486 -6.53 -7.02 -21.81
N THR A 487 -6.84 -6.50 -20.62
CA THR A 487 -8.22 -6.33 -20.15
C THR A 487 -8.98 -5.32 -20.99
N PHE A 488 -8.35 -4.21 -21.41
CA PHE A 488 -8.96 -3.26 -22.35
C PHE A 488 -9.35 -3.93 -23.67
N ALA A 489 -8.45 -4.75 -24.24
CA ALA A 489 -8.70 -5.49 -25.47
C ALA A 489 -9.87 -6.49 -25.31
N GLN A 490 -9.93 -7.21 -24.19
CA GLN A 490 -11.05 -8.11 -23.89
C GLN A 490 -12.39 -7.37 -23.78
N PHE A 491 -12.44 -6.24 -23.06
CA PHE A 491 -13.66 -5.44 -22.99
C PHE A 491 -14.08 -4.86 -24.34
N THR A 492 -13.12 -4.50 -25.19
CA THR A 492 -13.39 -4.09 -26.56
C THR A 492 -14.09 -5.22 -27.32
N GLU A 493 -13.54 -6.44 -27.26
CA GLU A 493 -14.12 -7.61 -27.92
C GLU A 493 -15.54 -7.94 -27.41
N PHE A 494 -15.76 -7.85 -26.10
CA PHE A 494 -17.04 -8.21 -25.50
C PHE A 494 -18.13 -7.15 -25.68
N TYR A 495 -17.78 -5.86 -25.60
CA TYR A 495 -18.78 -4.79 -25.45
C TYR A 495 -18.83 -3.80 -26.60
N LYS A 496 -17.74 -3.60 -27.37
CA LYS A 496 -17.75 -2.62 -28.45
C LYS A 496 -18.56 -3.14 -29.63
N ASP A 497 -19.38 -2.29 -30.24
CA ASP A 497 -19.98 -2.55 -31.55
C ASP A 497 -19.54 -1.54 -32.63
N GLU A 498 -19.97 -1.79 -33.86
CA GLU A 498 -19.64 -0.97 -35.04
C GLU A 498 -20.24 0.44 -34.96
N SER A 499 -21.29 0.65 -34.17
CA SER A 499 -21.93 1.96 -34.01
C SER A 499 -21.12 2.91 -33.12
N GLN A 500 -20.07 2.41 -32.47
CA GLN A 500 -19.24 3.15 -31.51
C GLN A 500 -17.87 3.43 -32.12
N LYS A 501 -17.46 4.70 -32.10
CA LYS A 501 -16.13 5.14 -32.46
C LYS A 501 -15.35 5.47 -31.19
N VAL A 502 -14.18 4.85 -31.05
CA VAL A 502 -13.29 5.05 -29.90
C VAL A 502 -11.97 5.61 -30.42
N TYR A 503 -11.54 6.74 -29.87
CA TYR A 503 -10.32 7.44 -30.24
C TYR A 503 -9.36 7.47 -29.05
N ASN A 504 -8.09 7.11 -29.27
CA ASN A 504 -7.05 7.19 -28.26
C ASN A 504 -6.20 8.46 -28.48
N LEU A 505 -6.34 9.42 -27.57
CA LEU A 505 -5.64 10.69 -27.59
C LEU A 505 -4.31 10.67 -26.82
N SER A 506 -4.00 9.55 -26.15
CA SER A 506 -2.87 9.46 -25.21
C SER A 506 -1.57 9.07 -25.92
N ASN A 507 -0.44 9.66 -25.55
CA ASN A 507 0.89 9.25 -26.00
C ASN A 507 1.44 8.10 -25.15
N GLY A 508 0.70 6.98 -25.13
CA GLY A 508 1.02 5.80 -24.35
C GLY A 508 0.97 4.51 -25.18
N ALA A 509 0.52 3.42 -24.58
CA ALA A 509 0.33 2.14 -25.25
C ALA A 509 -0.80 2.19 -26.29
N TYR A 510 -0.63 1.41 -27.35
CA TYR A 510 -1.70 1.12 -28.30
C TYR A 510 -2.81 0.31 -27.64
N LEU A 511 -4.05 0.74 -27.82
CA LEU A 511 -5.24 0.08 -27.26
C LEU A 511 -6.07 -0.50 -28.41
N SER A 512 -6.23 -1.83 -28.42
CA SER A 512 -6.95 -2.52 -29.50
C SER A 512 -8.38 -2.01 -29.64
N GLY A 513 -8.81 -1.72 -30.88
CA GLY A 513 -10.14 -1.19 -31.20
C GLY A 513 -10.35 0.30 -30.92
N ALA A 514 -9.32 1.01 -30.47
CA ALA A 514 -9.28 2.47 -30.42
C ALA A 514 -8.41 3.03 -31.56
N THR A 515 -8.88 4.06 -32.24
CA THR A 515 -8.15 4.73 -33.33
C THR A 515 -7.22 5.79 -32.74
N PRO A 516 -5.90 5.76 -33.01
CA PRO A 516 -5.01 6.83 -32.61
C PRO A 516 -5.44 8.16 -33.26
N LEU A 517 -5.63 9.21 -32.46
CA LEU A 517 -6.04 10.53 -32.95
C LEU A 517 -5.33 11.60 -32.11
N LYS A 518 -4.65 12.55 -32.74
CA LYS A 518 -4.04 13.66 -31.99
C LYS A 518 -5.09 14.73 -31.68
N ILE A 519 -4.91 15.48 -30.61
CA ILE A 519 -5.88 16.49 -30.18
C ILE A 519 -6.06 17.62 -31.20
N GLU A 520 -5.02 17.90 -32.00
CA GLU A 520 -5.06 18.93 -33.04
C GLU A 520 -5.91 18.52 -34.26
N ASP A 521 -6.13 17.21 -34.44
CA ASP A 521 -6.86 16.63 -35.57
C ASP A 521 -8.37 16.49 -35.28
N ILE A 522 -8.84 16.90 -34.11
CA ILE A 522 -10.26 16.81 -33.73
C ILE A 522 -11.07 17.93 -34.39
N ASP A 523 -12.04 17.55 -35.22
CA ASP A 523 -12.98 18.50 -35.84
C ASP A 523 -14.16 18.81 -34.91
N PHE A 524 -14.14 20.02 -34.34
CA PHE A 524 -15.20 20.52 -33.46
C PHE A 524 -16.40 21.12 -34.19
N SER A 525 -16.38 21.22 -35.53
CA SER A 525 -17.42 21.92 -36.30
C SER A 525 -18.83 21.35 -36.11
N THR A 526 -18.92 20.05 -35.78
CA THR A 526 -20.18 19.31 -35.58
C THR A 526 -20.57 19.14 -34.11
N PHE A 527 -19.75 19.64 -33.17
CA PHE A 527 -19.95 19.38 -31.74
C PHE A 527 -21.00 20.34 -31.14
N PRO A 528 -22.07 19.81 -30.53
CA PRO A 528 -23.05 20.66 -29.86
C PRO A 528 -22.44 21.26 -28.59
N LYS A 529 -22.70 22.54 -28.33
CA LYS A 529 -22.40 23.13 -27.01
C LYS A 529 -23.35 22.58 -25.95
N LYS A 530 -22.76 22.14 -24.85
CA LYS A 530 -23.43 21.61 -23.66
C LYS A 530 -23.93 22.74 -22.77
N VAL A 531 -25.21 22.68 -22.40
CA VAL A 531 -25.75 23.43 -21.26
C VAL A 531 -25.63 22.55 -20.02
N GLN A 532 -24.79 22.95 -19.05
CA GLN A 532 -24.33 22.09 -17.96
C GLN A 532 -25.48 21.52 -17.10
N GLU A 533 -26.44 22.36 -16.68
CA GLU A 533 -27.56 21.93 -15.83
C GLU A 533 -28.50 20.96 -16.55
N SER A 534 -28.83 21.24 -17.82
CA SER A 534 -29.63 20.35 -18.65
C SER A 534 -28.94 19.00 -18.86
N ASN A 535 -27.63 19.00 -19.09
CA ASN A 535 -26.87 17.76 -19.30
C ASN A 535 -26.83 16.89 -18.05
N LYS A 536 -26.62 17.49 -16.87
CA LYS A 536 -26.66 16.79 -15.58
C LYS A 536 -28.00 16.08 -15.38
N ASN A 537 -29.11 16.79 -15.58
CA ASN A 537 -30.44 16.21 -15.41
C ASN A 537 -30.72 15.09 -16.42
N GLU A 538 -30.28 15.25 -17.68
CA GLU A 538 -30.39 14.19 -18.69
C GLU A 538 -29.59 12.93 -18.32
N ILE A 539 -28.35 13.09 -17.83
CA ILE A 539 -27.50 11.99 -17.35
C ILE A 539 -28.17 11.29 -16.17
N TYR A 540 -28.55 12.06 -15.14
CA TYR A 540 -29.16 11.52 -13.93
C TYR A 540 -30.42 10.72 -14.24
N ASN A 541 -31.36 11.27 -15.02
CA ASN A 541 -32.61 10.60 -15.38
C ASN A 541 -32.35 9.32 -16.20
N SER A 542 -31.35 9.34 -17.08
CA SER A 542 -30.98 8.17 -17.89
C SER A 542 -30.38 7.05 -17.04
N LEU A 543 -29.50 7.38 -16.09
CA LEU A 543 -28.91 6.43 -15.15
C LEU A 543 -29.96 5.89 -14.17
N GLU A 544 -30.84 6.76 -13.68
CA GLU A 544 -31.97 6.38 -12.81
C GLU A 544 -32.87 5.37 -13.50
N GLY A 545 -33.20 5.58 -14.79
CA GLY A 545 -34.03 4.68 -15.60
C GLY A 545 -33.47 3.27 -15.81
N ILE A 546 -32.17 3.05 -15.54
CA ILE A 546 -31.54 1.72 -15.61
C ILE A 546 -31.07 1.22 -14.23
N SER A 547 -31.52 1.85 -13.15
CA SER A 547 -31.11 1.52 -11.78
C SER A 547 -32.25 0.96 -10.93
N GLU A 548 -31.90 0.20 -9.90
CA GLU A 548 -32.81 -0.24 -8.84
C GLU A 548 -32.19 0.01 -7.45
N SER A 549 -33.03 0.11 -6.43
CA SER A 549 -32.60 0.18 -5.02
C SER A 549 -33.14 -1.00 -4.24
N GLY A 550 -32.33 -1.53 -3.32
CA GLY A 550 -32.71 -2.66 -2.48
C GLY A 550 -32.85 -4.00 -3.22
N TYR A 551 -33.23 -5.03 -2.47
CA TYR A 551 -33.48 -6.37 -2.98
C TYR A 551 -34.95 -6.56 -3.37
N ASN A 552 -35.17 -7.22 -4.51
CA ASN A 552 -36.49 -7.72 -4.90
C ASN A 552 -36.68 -9.18 -4.44
N GLU A 553 -37.86 -9.76 -4.66
CA GLU A 553 -38.17 -11.13 -4.22
C GLU A 553 -37.24 -12.19 -4.84
N LYS A 554 -36.89 -12.05 -6.13
CA LYS A 554 -35.99 -12.98 -6.84
C LYS A 554 -34.58 -12.96 -6.25
N ASP A 555 -34.09 -11.77 -5.89
CA ASP A 555 -32.79 -11.63 -5.22
C ASP A 555 -32.79 -12.40 -3.88
N LEU A 556 -33.87 -12.26 -3.09
CA LEU A 556 -34.02 -12.95 -1.80
C LEU A 556 -34.16 -14.48 -1.94
N GLU A 557 -34.79 -14.96 -3.02
CA GLU A 557 -34.84 -16.37 -3.39
C GLU A 557 -33.47 -16.91 -3.75
N LYS A 558 -32.67 -16.17 -4.53
CA LYS A 558 -31.31 -16.57 -4.86
C LYS A 558 -30.43 -16.65 -3.62
N ILE A 559 -30.52 -15.67 -2.72
CA ILE A 559 -29.79 -15.71 -1.45
C ILE A 559 -30.18 -16.96 -0.64
N ASN A 560 -31.45 -17.39 -0.67
CA ASN A 560 -31.83 -18.68 -0.06
C ASN A 560 -31.14 -19.89 -0.69
N LEU A 561 -31.02 -19.92 -2.01
CA LEU A 561 -30.30 -20.97 -2.72
C LEU A 561 -28.82 -20.96 -2.34
N LYS A 562 -28.18 -19.78 -2.28
CA LYS A 562 -26.80 -19.64 -1.81
C LYS A 562 -26.64 -20.22 -0.39
N LEU A 563 -27.54 -19.88 0.53
CA LEU A 563 -27.54 -20.41 1.90
C LEU A 563 -27.77 -21.93 1.96
N SER A 564 -28.53 -22.53 1.04
CA SER A 564 -28.71 -23.98 0.99
C SER A 564 -27.42 -24.69 0.54
N GLY A 565 -26.72 -24.12 -0.44
CA GLY A 565 -25.38 -24.56 -0.86
C GLY A 565 -24.36 -24.50 0.28
N VAL A 566 -24.37 -23.40 1.05
CA VAL A 566 -23.54 -23.25 2.27
C VAL A 566 -23.76 -24.40 3.24
N LYS A 567 -25.01 -24.76 3.52
CA LYS A 567 -25.33 -25.88 4.44
C LYS A 567 -24.79 -27.22 3.93
N LYS A 568 -24.85 -27.46 2.61
CA LYS A 568 -24.27 -28.66 2.00
C LYS A 568 -22.75 -28.69 2.21
N MET A 569 -22.05 -27.57 2.00
CA MET A 569 -20.60 -27.47 2.25
C MET A 569 -20.23 -27.71 3.72
N LYS A 570 -20.95 -27.07 4.66
CA LYS A 570 -20.75 -27.31 6.10
C LYS A 570 -20.88 -28.79 6.47
N LYS A 571 -21.87 -29.48 5.90
CA LYS A 571 -22.05 -30.93 6.12
C LYS A 571 -20.84 -31.75 5.67
N HIS A 572 -20.24 -31.43 4.52
CA HIS A 572 -19.02 -32.11 4.05
C HIS A 572 -17.84 -31.86 5.00
N LEU A 573 -17.65 -30.62 5.47
CA LEU A 573 -16.60 -30.29 6.45
C LEU A 573 -16.81 -31.00 7.79
N GLU A 574 -18.04 -31.06 8.30
CA GLU A 574 -18.38 -31.77 9.54
C GLU A 574 -18.15 -33.29 9.41
N GLN A 575 -18.46 -33.87 8.24
CA GLN A 575 -18.18 -35.29 7.96
C GLN A 575 -16.68 -35.57 7.99
N PHE A 576 -15.88 -34.70 7.36
CA PHE A 576 -14.43 -34.80 7.38
C PHE A 576 -13.86 -34.62 8.80
N GLN A 577 -14.36 -33.66 9.58
CA GLN A 577 -13.95 -33.42 10.96
C GLN A 577 -14.23 -34.62 11.90
N LYS A 578 -15.26 -35.43 11.61
CA LYS A 578 -15.60 -36.61 12.41
C LYS A 578 -14.59 -37.76 12.26
N ILE A 579 -13.71 -37.72 11.27
CA ILE A 579 -12.66 -38.72 11.08
C ILE A 579 -11.57 -38.49 12.15
N LYS A 580 -11.57 -39.32 13.20
CA LYS A 580 -10.71 -39.10 14.38
C LYS A 580 -9.28 -39.62 14.23
N LYS A 581 -9.05 -40.60 13.34
CA LYS A 581 -7.75 -41.25 13.15
C LYS A 581 -7.59 -41.65 11.69
N TYR A 582 -6.36 -41.49 11.19
CA TYR A 582 -5.92 -41.98 9.88
C TYR A 582 -4.82 -43.00 10.10
N ASN A 583 -4.86 -44.12 9.38
CA ASN A 583 -3.87 -45.20 9.55
C ASN A 583 -2.52 -44.81 8.97
N ASN A 584 -2.51 -44.04 7.88
CA ASN A 584 -1.33 -43.52 7.20
C ASN A 584 -1.64 -42.15 6.55
N PHE A 585 -0.62 -41.53 5.95
CA PHE A 585 -0.78 -40.25 5.27
C PHE A 585 -1.66 -40.37 4.00
N ASP A 586 -1.60 -41.47 3.26
CA ASP A 586 -2.37 -41.64 2.02
C ASP A 586 -3.89 -41.66 2.27
N GLU A 587 -4.33 -42.29 3.36
CA GLU A 587 -5.73 -42.28 3.80
C GLU A 587 -6.19 -40.85 4.10
N TYR A 588 -5.33 -40.07 4.76
CA TYR A 588 -5.59 -38.65 5.04
C TYR A 588 -5.64 -37.81 3.75
N LYS A 589 -4.65 -37.97 2.88
CA LYS A 589 -4.56 -37.32 1.56
C LYS A 589 -5.83 -37.55 0.75
N ASN A 590 -6.27 -38.81 0.64
CA ASN A 590 -7.48 -39.17 -0.10
C ASN A 590 -8.74 -38.55 0.52
N ALA A 591 -8.87 -38.58 1.85
CA ALA A 591 -9.99 -37.93 2.53
C ALA A 591 -9.99 -36.40 2.30
N LEU A 592 -8.81 -35.78 2.32
CA LEU A 592 -8.65 -34.34 2.10
C LEU A 592 -9.01 -33.96 0.65
N ILE A 593 -8.53 -34.72 -0.34
CA ILE A 593 -8.88 -34.52 -1.77
C ILE A 593 -10.40 -34.64 -1.95
N ASN A 594 -11.04 -35.63 -1.34
CA ASN A 594 -12.48 -35.82 -1.46
C ASN A 594 -13.28 -34.63 -0.89
N VAL A 595 -12.91 -34.12 0.30
CA VAL A 595 -13.61 -32.96 0.87
C VAL A 595 -13.35 -31.68 0.05
N ILE A 596 -12.14 -31.50 -0.47
CA ILE A 596 -11.80 -30.39 -1.38
C ILE A 596 -12.66 -30.47 -2.64
N GLN A 597 -12.80 -31.65 -3.24
CA GLN A 597 -13.63 -31.86 -4.42
C GLN A 597 -15.10 -31.48 -4.16
N SER A 598 -15.65 -31.93 -3.04
CA SER A 598 -17.04 -31.64 -2.68
C SER A 598 -17.30 -30.18 -2.32
N VAL A 599 -16.32 -29.48 -1.78
CA VAL A 599 -16.46 -28.08 -1.33
C VAL A 599 -16.13 -27.09 -2.44
N LEU A 600 -15.05 -27.31 -3.21
CA LEU A 600 -14.56 -26.37 -4.21
C LEU A 600 -15.13 -26.59 -5.61
N PHE A 601 -15.40 -27.83 -6.02
CA PHE A 601 -15.61 -28.17 -7.43
C PHE A 601 -16.97 -28.80 -7.76
N GLU A 602 -17.64 -29.44 -6.78
CA GLU A 602 -19.04 -29.87 -6.98
C GLU A 602 -19.92 -28.65 -7.26
N LYS A 603 -20.81 -28.72 -8.25
CA LYS A 603 -21.73 -27.62 -8.58
C LYS A 603 -22.65 -27.31 -7.39
N GLN A 604 -22.67 -26.05 -6.96
CA GLN A 604 -23.48 -25.55 -5.84
C GLN A 604 -24.16 -24.23 -6.24
N HIS A 605 -25.12 -23.78 -5.44
CA HIS A 605 -25.78 -22.48 -5.67
C HIS A 605 -24.98 -21.27 -5.17
N CYS A 606 -23.88 -21.48 -4.44
CA CYS A 606 -23.01 -20.45 -3.86
C CYS A 606 -21.60 -20.46 -4.50
N GLU A 607 -21.56 -20.26 -5.82
CA GLU A 607 -20.32 -20.23 -6.63
C GLU A 607 -19.35 -19.11 -6.20
N ASP A 608 -19.89 -18.03 -5.66
CA ASP A 608 -19.15 -16.95 -5.01
C ASP A 608 -18.35 -17.45 -3.80
N LEU A 609 -18.98 -18.22 -2.89
CA LEU A 609 -18.27 -18.88 -1.80
C LEU A 609 -17.24 -19.90 -2.29
N GLN A 610 -17.55 -20.67 -3.34
CA GLN A 610 -16.59 -21.61 -3.93
C GLN A 610 -15.34 -20.89 -4.44
N SER A 611 -15.53 -19.75 -5.10
CA SER A 611 -14.44 -18.91 -5.60
C SER A 611 -13.56 -18.38 -4.46
N ILE A 612 -14.16 -17.96 -3.35
CA ILE A 612 -13.44 -17.52 -2.14
C ILE A 612 -12.64 -18.67 -1.52
N LEU A 613 -13.26 -19.84 -1.37
CA LEU A 613 -12.60 -21.02 -0.81
C LEU A 613 -11.48 -21.51 -1.72
N LEU A 614 -11.63 -21.41 -3.04
CA LEU A 614 -10.58 -21.73 -4.01
C LEU A 614 -9.42 -20.75 -3.92
N ASN A 615 -9.70 -19.45 -3.76
CA ASN A 615 -8.69 -18.42 -3.54
C ASN A 615 -7.86 -18.69 -2.26
N TYR A 616 -8.52 -18.95 -1.13
CA TYR A 616 -7.85 -19.36 0.11
C TYR A 616 -7.06 -20.67 -0.07
N SER A 617 -7.67 -21.66 -0.71
CA SER A 617 -7.04 -22.96 -0.95
C SER A 617 -5.79 -22.87 -1.82
N SER A 618 -5.79 -21.96 -2.80
CA SER A 618 -4.64 -21.69 -3.68
C SER A 618 -3.42 -21.17 -2.92
N HIS A 619 -3.60 -20.55 -1.75
CA HIS A 619 -2.49 -20.12 -0.88
C HIS A 619 -2.00 -21.20 0.09
N ASN A 620 -2.84 -22.18 0.42
CA ASN A 620 -2.61 -23.03 1.60
C ASN A 620 -2.43 -24.51 1.26
N LEU A 621 -3.21 -25.05 0.32
CA LEU A 621 -3.21 -26.48 0.08
C LEU A 621 -1.85 -26.97 -0.43
N HIS A 622 -1.21 -26.23 -1.33
CA HIS A 622 0.09 -26.64 -1.85
C HIS A 622 1.19 -26.68 -0.77
N TYR A 623 1.10 -25.88 0.30
CA TYR A 623 1.98 -26.03 1.46
C TYR A 623 1.71 -27.32 2.23
N ILE A 624 0.44 -27.67 2.43
CA ILE A 624 0.07 -28.90 3.14
C ILE A 624 0.59 -30.12 2.38
N PHE A 625 0.28 -30.24 1.10
CA PHE A 625 0.73 -31.36 0.27
C PHE A 625 2.26 -31.42 0.20
N TYR A 626 2.93 -30.28 0.01
CA TYR A 626 4.38 -30.22 0.02
C TYR A 626 5.02 -30.76 1.31
N LEU A 627 4.54 -30.36 2.48
CA LEU A 627 5.04 -30.88 3.76
C LEU A 627 4.97 -32.41 3.81
N PHE A 628 3.90 -32.98 3.27
CA PHE A 628 3.70 -34.42 3.30
C PHE A 628 4.44 -35.17 2.19
N ASP A 629 4.82 -34.51 1.10
CA ASP A 629 5.66 -35.08 0.03
C ASP A 629 7.15 -35.10 0.37
N LEU A 630 7.61 -34.33 1.38
CA LEU A 630 9.01 -34.35 1.82
C LEU A 630 9.49 -35.75 2.26
N ASP A 631 10.73 -36.11 1.96
CA ASP A 631 11.34 -37.35 2.41
C ASP A 631 12.01 -37.16 3.77
N THR A 632 11.22 -37.27 4.85
CA THR A 632 11.69 -37.09 6.23
C THR A 632 11.36 -38.27 7.12
N GLU A 633 12.29 -38.68 7.99
CA GLU A 633 12.13 -39.77 8.98
C GLU A 633 11.08 -39.49 10.09
N ASN A 634 10.59 -38.24 10.20
CA ASN A 634 9.60 -37.87 11.21
C ASN A 634 8.24 -38.52 10.94
N ASP A 635 7.60 -39.09 11.97
CA ASP A 635 6.23 -39.60 11.90
C ASP A 635 5.23 -38.48 11.57
N LYS A 636 4.92 -38.33 10.27
CA LYS A 636 4.02 -37.31 9.74
C LYS A 636 2.58 -37.46 10.25
N LYS A 637 2.22 -38.59 10.87
CA LYS A 637 0.89 -38.77 11.50
C LYS A 637 0.65 -37.75 12.59
N LYS A 638 1.70 -37.29 13.28
CA LYS A 638 1.61 -36.25 14.33
C LYS A 638 1.18 -34.89 13.78
N TYR A 639 1.42 -34.62 12.49
CA TYR A 639 1.05 -33.35 11.86
C TYR A 639 -0.41 -33.30 11.42
N ILE A 640 -1.02 -34.45 11.12
CA ILE A 640 -2.37 -34.54 10.57
C ILE A 640 -3.40 -33.83 11.47
N TYR A 641 -3.32 -34.04 12.78
CA TYR A 641 -4.28 -33.43 13.72
C TYR A 641 -4.20 -31.90 13.71
N GLU A 642 -3.00 -31.33 13.84
CA GLU A 642 -2.81 -29.88 13.88
C GLU A 642 -3.14 -29.21 12.53
N ILE A 643 -2.73 -29.81 11.40
CA ILE A 643 -3.07 -29.30 10.06
C ILE A 643 -4.58 -29.33 9.84
N ASN A 644 -5.25 -30.43 10.17
CA ASN A 644 -6.70 -30.54 10.03
C ASN A 644 -7.44 -29.53 10.89
N LYS A 645 -7.01 -29.39 12.14
CA LYS A 645 -7.57 -28.40 13.06
C LYS A 645 -7.43 -27.00 12.46
N ASN A 646 -6.22 -26.62 12.05
CA ASN A 646 -5.96 -25.29 11.49
C ASN A 646 -6.75 -25.05 10.20
N LEU A 647 -6.72 -25.99 9.26
CA LEU A 647 -7.43 -25.89 7.98
C LEU A 647 -8.95 -25.80 8.21
N LEU A 648 -9.54 -26.71 8.97
CA LEU A 648 -10.99 -26.73 9.20
C LEU A 648 -11.47 -25.51 9.96
N THR A 649 -10.70 -25.01 10.93
CA THR A 649 -11.03 -23.76 11.61
C THR A 649 -11.10 -22.61 10.61
N GLN A 650 -10.11 -22.48 9.72
CA GLN A 650 -10.10 -21.40 8.72
C GLN A 650 -11.19 -21.55 7.67
N LEU A 651 -11.41 -22.75 7.12
CA LEU A 651 -12.50 -22.99 6.17
C LEU A 651 -13.88 -22.69 6.79
N ASN A 652 -14.10 -23.05 8.05
CA ASN A 652 -15.35 -22.71 8.74
C ASN A 652 -15.50 -21.20 8.95
N LYS A 653 -14.44 -20.50 9.36
CA LYS A 653 -14.44 -19.03 9.47
C LYS A 653 -14.82 -18.38 8.13
N ILE A 654 -14.21 -18.81 7.03
CA ILE A 654 -14.52 -18.31 5.67
C ILE A 654 -16.01 -18.46 5.34
N ILE A 655 -16.57 -19.65 5.58
CA ILE A 655 -17.99 -19.93 5.29
C ILE A 655 -18.91 -19.07 6.15
N ASP A 656 -18.62 -18.93 7.44
CA ASP A 656 -19.45 -18.15 8.36
C ASP A 656 -19.41 -16.67 7.99
N THR A 657 -18.22 -16.13 7.72
CA THR A 657 -18.01 -14.74 7.27
C THR A 657 -18.73 -14.46 5.94
N TYR A 658 -18.75 -15.41 5.00
CA TYR A 658 -19.52 -15.29 3.77
C TYR A 658 -21.01 -15.12 4.03
N VAL A 659 -21.59 -15.98 4.89
CA VAL A 659 -23.03 -15.92 5.21
C VAL A 659 -23.41 -14.58 5.82
N ILE A 660 -22.57 -14.05 6.72
CA ILE A 660 -22.74 -12.72 7.30
C ILE A 660 -22.69 -11.66 6.20
N SER A 661 -21.69 -11.71 5.32
CA SER A 661 -21.47 -10.72 4.26
C SER A 661 -22.66 -10.59 3.30
N ILE A 662 -23.33 -11.71 2.96
CA ILE A 662 -24.49 -11.70 2.04
C ILE A 662 -25.85 -11.53 2.71
N SER A 663 -25.94 -11.67 4.04
CA SER A 663 -27.22 -11.71 4.76
C SER A 663 -27.39 -10.60 5.80
N TYR A 664 -26.35 -9.81 6.07
CA TYR A 664 -26.44 -8.72 7.02
C TYR A 664 -27.36 -7.60 6.51
N SER A 665 -28.04 -6.91 7.42
CA SER A 665 -28.89 -5.76 7.14
C SER A 665 -29.00 -4.94 8.42
N ASN A 666 -28.96 -3.61 8.31
CA ASN A 666 -29.20 -2.71 9.44
C ASN A 666 -30.69 -2.51 9.76
N ASP A 667 -31.60 -2.89 8.86
CA ASP A 667 -33.03 -3.03 9.17
C ASP A 667 -33.30 -4.31 9.98
N GLU A 668 -33.73 -4.13 11.23
CA GLU A 668 -34.12 -5.21 12.15
C GLU A 668 -35.24 -6.10 11.59
N ASN A 669 -36.11 -5.55 10.73
CA ASN A 669 -37.23 -6.28 10.16
C ASN A 669 -36.89 -7.06 8.89
N SER A 670 -35.68 -6.86 8.37
CA SER A 670 -35.19 -7.46 7.13
C SER A 670 -35.26 -8.98 7.16
N ILE A 671 -35.76 -9.54 6.07
CA ILE A 671 -35.81 -10.99 5.84
C ILE A 671 -34.39 -11.59 5.87
N LEU A 672 -33.39 -10.87 5.37
CA LEU A 672 -31.99 -11.32 5.35
C LEU A 672 -31.43 -11.45 6.76
N LEU A 673 -31.62 -10.44 7.61
CA LEU A 673 -31.15 -10.48 8.99
C LEU A 673 -31.83 -11.63 9.78
N LYS A 674 -33.14 -11.86 9.57
CA LYS A 674 -33.85 -13.00 10.18
C LYS A 674 -33.24 -14.35 9.77
N LYS A 675 -32.87 -14.52 8.49
CA LYS A 675 -32.20 -15.73 7.99
C LYS A 675 -30.80 -15.89 8.57
N LEU A 676 -30.03 -14.81 8.64
CA LEU A 676 -28.72 -14.79 9.26
C LEU A 676 -28.81 -15.27 10.72
N ASN A 677 -29.71 -14.68 11.50
CA ASN A 677 -29.90 -15.08 12.90
C ASN A 677 -30.32 -16.55 13.06
N LYS A 678 -31.14 -17.08 12.15
CA LYS A 678 -31.48 -18.51 12.12
C LYS A 678 -30.23 -19.37 11.87
N TYR A 679 -29.39 -18.99 10.91
CA TYR A 679 -28.15 -19.69 10.60
C TYR A 679 -27.17 -19.68 11.79
N LEU A 680 -26.94 -18.50 12.38
CA LEU A 680 -26.05 -18.35 13.54
C LEU A 680 -26.51 -19.23 14.71
N LYS A 681 -27.84 -19.31 14.95
CA LYS A 681 -28.42 -20.19 15.96
C LYS A 681 -28.22 -21.68 15.64
N GLU A 682 -28.46 -22.08 14.39
CA GLU A 682 -28.34 -23.48 13.93
C GLU A 682 -26.93 -24.03 14.12
N TYR A 683 -25.90 -23.22 13.82
CA TYR A 683 -24.50 -23.61 13.95
C TYR A 683 -23.83 -23.16 15.27
N SER A 684 -24.61 -22.64 16.22
CA SER A 684 -24.12 -22.16 17.52
C SER A 684 -22.96 -21.15 17.42
N ILE A 685 -23.03 -20.26 16.44
CA ILE A 685 -22.04 -19.22 16.18
C ILE A 685 -22.29 -18.06 17.14
N LYS A 686 -21.49 -17.96 18.20
CA LYS A 686 -21.65 -16.94 19.27
C LYS A 686 -20.61 -15.81 19.26
N ASN A 687 -19.55 -16.00 18.48
CA ASN A 687 -18.27 -15.30 18.68
C ASN A 687 -18.28 -13.83 18.20
N SER A 688 -17.64 -12.95 18.98
CA SER A 688 -17.48 -11.50 18.72
C SER A 688 -16.69 -11.19 17.45
N ILE A 689 -15.83 -12.11 16.98
CA ILE A 689 -15.02 -11.99 15.75
C ILE A 689 -15.84 -11.63 14.50
N TYR A 690 -17.11 -12.03 14.46
CA TYR A 690 -18.01 -11.75 13.34
C TYR A 690 -18.58 -10.33 13.34
N SER A 691 -18.34 -9.55 14.41
CA SER A 691 -18.70 -8.13 14.49
C SER A 691 -17.59 -7.21 13.94
N GLU A 692 -16.40 -7.76 13.66
CA GLU A 692 -15.21 -7.02 13.22
C GLU A 692 -15.38 -6.21 11.92
N PRO A 693 -16.02 -6.72 10.84
CA PRO A 693 -16.27 -5.90 9.66
C PRO A 693 -17.03 -4.60 9.98
N PHE A 694 -18.02 -4.69 10.87
CA PHE A 694 -18.82 -3.54 11.26
C PHE A 694 -18.02 -2.57 12.11
N PHE A 695 -17.17 -3.09 13.02
CA PHE A 695 -16.24 -2.24 13.76
C PHE A 695 -15.28 -1.51 12.82
N LYS A 696 -14.75 -2.19 11.80
CA LYS A 696 -13.91 -1.57 10.77
C LYS A 696 -14.66 -0.50 9.97
N GLU A 697 -15.90 -0.75 9.57
CA GLU A 697 -16.74 0.23 8.86
C GLU A 697 -17.08 1.45 9.76
N LEU A 698 -17.37 1.24 11.04
CA LEU A 698 -17.57 2.31 12.03
C LEU A 698 -16.32 3.18 12.20
N VAL A 699 -15.14 2.55 12.25
CA VAL A 699 -13.83 3.23 12.30
C VAL A 699 -13.63 4.08 11.04
N GLU A 700 -13.86 3.49 9.86
CA GLU A 700 -13.69 4.16 8.55
C GLU A 700 -14.59 5.38 8.39
N THR A 701 -15.82 5.33 8.93
CA THR A 701 -16.79 6.43 8.82
C THR A 701 -16.58 7.57 9.83
N SER A 702 -15.52 7.51 10.64
CA SER A 702 -15.22 8.60 11.58
C SER A 702 -14.71 9.87 10.88
N GLN A 703 -15.35 11.00 11.16
CA GLN A 703 -14.89 12.34 10.76
C GLN A 703 -14.24 13.01 11.97
N ARG A 704 -13.17 13.80 11.77
CA ARG A 704 -12.71 14.76 12.79
C ARG A 704 -13.74 15.90 12.83
N GLY A 705 -14.39 16.12 13.97
CA GLY A 705 -15.35 17.21 14.08
C GLY A 705 -15.84 17.45 15.50
N TYR A 706 -16.03 18.73 15.84
CA TYR A 706 -16.70 19.15 17.06
C TYR A 706 -18.18 18.81 16.96
N GLN A 707 -18.59 17.68 17.55
CA GLN A 707 -20.00 17.35 17.70
C GLN A 707 -20.46 17.79 19.10
N TYR A 708 -21.37 18.77 19.16
CA TYR A 708 -21.85 19.32 20.43
C TYR A 708 -23.13 18.65 20.95
N ASP A 709 -23.81 17.86 20.11
CA ASP A 709 -25.05 17.18 20.49
C ASP A 709 -24.75 15.77 21.02
N PHE A 710 -25.07 15.53 22.29
CA PHE A 710 -25.10 14.21 22.93
C PHE A 710 -26.40 14.06 23.72
N LYS A 711 -26.75 12.83 24.11
CA LYS A 711 -27.91 12.60 24.98
C LYS A 711 -27.48 12.61 26.46
N PRO A 712 -27.90 13.58 27.29
CA PRO A 712 -27.60 13.56 28.73
C PRO A 712 -28.24 12.37 29.44
N ASN A 713 -27.68 11.99 30.58
CA ASN A 713 -28.10 10.87 31.43
C ASN A 713 -28.16 9.54 30.67
N SER A 714 -27.18 9.27 29.81
CA SER A 714 -27.15 8.02 29.03
C SER A 714 -25.79 7.32 29.09
N ILE A 715 -25.84 6.00 29.22
CA ILE A 715 -24.68 5.11 29.25
C ILE A 715 -24.70 4.24 28.01
N GLY A 716 -23.59 4.14 27.27
CA GLY A 716 -23.48 3.36 26.04
C GLY A 716 -22.40 2.29 26.11
N PHE A 717 -22.68 1.10 25.55
CA PHE A 717 -21.67 0.08 25.25
C PHE A 717 -22.13 -0.93 24.20
N PHE A 718 -21.19 -1.66 23.60
CA PHE A 718 -21.50 -2.75 22.66
C PHE A 718 -22.00 -4.01 23.39
N ALA A 719 -23.18 -4.49 23.02
CA ALA A 719 -23.79 -5.73 23.50
C ALA A 719 -23.14 -6.99 22.87
N ILE A 720 -21.81 -7.05 22.84
CA ILE A 720 -21.04 -8.21 22.38
C ILE A 720 -20.80 -9.22 23.51
N GLU A 721 -20.40 -10.44 23.14
CA GLU A 721 -20.16 -11.53 24.08
C GLU A 721 -19.17 -11.14 25.20
N ASP A 722 -18.07 -10.47 24.83
CA ASP A 722 -17.02 -10.00 25.74
C ASP A 722 -17.59 -9.15 26.89
N ASN A 723 -18.50 -8.21 26.58
CA ASN A 723 -19.15 -7.36 27.58
C ASN A 723 -20.28 -8.10 28.32
N LEU A 724 -21.12 -8.86 27.61
CA LEU A 724 -22.33 -9.48 28.19
C LEU A 724 -22.04 -10.70 29.07
N THR A 725 -20.87 -11.34 28.91
CA THR A 725 -20.47 -12.51 29.71
C THR A 725 -19.61 -12.13 30.93
N ASN A 726 -19.05 -10.92 30.95
CA ASN A 726 -18.33 -10.38 32.09
C ASN A 726 -19.30 -10.05 33.23
N LYS A 727 -19.40 -10.96 34.20
CA LYS A 727 -20.35 -10.85 35.33
C LYS A 727 -20.11 -9.60 36.17
N ASP A 728 -18.86 -9.18 36.32
CA ASP A 728 -18.50 -8.05 37.15
C ASP A 728 -18.93 -6.73 36.49
N PHE A 729 -18.68 -6.60 35.18
CA PHE A 729 -19.13 -5.47 34.37
C PHE A 729 -20.66 -5.32 34.40
N ILE A 730 -21.37 -6.41 34.16
CA ILE A 730 -22.84 -6.41 34.18
C ILE A 730 -23.41 -6.02 35.54
N ASN A 731 -22.83 -6.53 36.64
CA ASN A 731 -23.26 -6.15 37.97
C ASN A 731 -23.02 -4.67 38.27
N TYR A 732 -21.90 -4.11 37.79
CA TYR A 732 -21.59 -2.69 37.91
C TYR A 732 -22.65 -1.83 37.21
N VAL A 733 -22.95 -2.12 35.93
CA VAL A 733 -23.98 -1.38 35.18
C VAL A 733 -25.35 -1.45 35.88
N LYS A 734 -25.73 -2.61 36.43
CA LYS A 734 -27.01 -2.75 37.15
C LYS A 734 -27.09 -1.92 38.42
N GLU A 735 -26.02 -1.88 39.23
CA GLU A 735 -25.99 -1.04 40.43
C GLU A 735 -26.04 0.45 40.08
N VAL A 736 -25.38 0.86 38.99
CA VAL A 736 -25.48 2.22 38.45
C VAL A 736 -26.93 2.56 38.09
N LEU A 737 -27.61 1.70 37.33
CA LEU A 737 -29.02 1.90 36.99
C LEU A 737 -29.89 1.98 38.25
N LYS A 738 -29.66 1.13 39.25
CA LYS A 738 -30.42 1.14 40.50
C LYS A 738 -30.26 2.44 41.29
N ARG A 739 -29.06 3.02 41.33
CA ARG A 739 -28.77 4.26 42.08
C ARG A 739 -29.18 5.53 41.34
N PHE A 740 -29.19 5.50 40.01
CA PHE A 740 -29.55 6.62 39.16
C PHE A 740 -30.74 6.27 38.25
N PRO A 741 -32.00 6.36 38.74
CA PRO A 741 -33.19 5.91 38.01
C PRO A 741 -33.44 6.63 36.67
N GLU A 742 -32.95 7.85 36.52
CA GLU A 742 -33.06 8.72 35.35
C GLU A 742 -32.13 8.32 34.19
N VAL A 743 -31.17 7.43 34.44
CA VAL A 743 -30.18 7.01 33.44
C VAL A 743 -30.78 6.01 32.45
N GLU A 744 -30.57 6.27 31.17
CA GLU A 744 -30.93 5.36 30.07
C GLU A 744 -29.70 4.57 29.60
N LEU A 745 -29.87 3.27 29.34
CA LEU A 745 -28.84 2.41 28.79
C LEU A 745 -28.98 2.26 27.27
N LYS A 746 -27.94 2.61 26.51
CA LYS A 746 -27.83 2.46 25.06
C LYS A 746 -26.95 1.25 24.73
N LEU A 747 -27.58 0.19 24.23
CA LEU A 747 -26.88 -1.05 23.90
C LEU A 747 -26.79 -1.21 22.38
N PHE A 748 -25.56 -1.22 21.87
CA PHE A 748 -25.29 -1.34 20.44
C PHE A 748 -25.02 -2.80 20.07
N TYR A 749 -25.74 -3.33 19.09
CA TYR A 749 -25.61 -4.74 18.69
C TYR A 749 -25.64 -4.87 17.16
N PHE A 750 -25.17 -6.00 16.64
CA PHE A 750 -25.18 -6.32 15.21
C PHE A 750 -26.08 -7.52 14.90
N PHE A 751 -26.27 -8.43 15.86
CA PHE A 751 -27.03 -9.66 15.67
C PHE A 751 -28.14 -9.84 16.72
N GLU A 752 -29.19 -10.57 16.38
CA GLU A 752 -30.34 -10.75 17.29
C GLU A 752 -29.98 -11.53 18.54
N PHE A 753 -29.03 -12.46 18.47
CA PHE A 753 -28.60 -13.20 19.67
C PHE A 753 -27.95 -12.27 20.72
N GLN A 754 -27.22 -11.23 20.27
CA GLN A 754 -26.64 -10.20 21.12
C GLN A 754 -27.75 -9.37 21.80
N LYS A 755 -28.77 -8.97 21.02
CA LYS A 755 -29.96 -8.28 21.52
C LYS A 755 -30.70 -9.11 22.58
N ILE A 756 -30.99 -10.38 22.27
CA ILE A 756 -31.67 -11.31 23.19
C ILE A 756 -30.85 -11.53 24.45
N GLN A 757 -29.54 -11.71 24.31
CA GLN A 757 -28.64 -11.89 25.45
C GLN A 757 -28.62 -10.63 26.32
N ALA A 758 -28.55 -9.44 25.73
CA ALA A 758 -28.64 -8.18 26.46
C ALA A 758 -29.98 -8.04 27.20
N GLN A 759 -31.10 -8.34 26.54
CA GLN A 759 -32.43 -8.32 27.17
C GLN A 759 -32.55 -9.34 28.33
N PHE A 760 -31.96 -10.51 28.18
CA PHE A 760 -31.92 -11.52 29.24
C PHE A 760 -31.06 -11.06 30.43
N VAL A 761 -29.89 -10.51 30.14
CA VAL A 761 -28.95 -9.99 31.14
C VAL A 761 -29.60 -8.87 31.95
N PHE A 762 -30.28 -7.93 31.30
CA PHE A 762 -30.93 -6.77 31.94
C PHE A 762 -32.47 -6.86 31.98
N LYS A 763 -32.99 -8.07 32.23
CA LYS A 763 -34.44 -8.35 32.22
C LYS A 763 -35.28 -7.50 33.19
N GLN A 764 -34.67 -6.96 34.25
CA GLN A 764 -35.36 -6.14 35.27
C GLN A 764 -35.39 -4.65 34.88
N GLU A 765 -34.54 -4.25 33.94
CA GLU A 765 -34.30 -2.86 33.55
C GLU A 765 -34.76 -2.55 32.12
N LEU A 766 -35.52 -3.45 31.47
CA LEU A 766 -35.90 -3.36 30.05
C LEU A 766 -36.56 -2.03 29.65
N ASN A 767 -37.30 -1.39 30.55
CA ASN A 767 -37.94 -0.09 30.30
C ASN A 767 -36.94 1.07 30.15
N ARG A 768 -35.67 0.86 30.48
CA ARG A 768 -34.59 1.86 30.46
C ARG A 768 -33.50 1.55 29.44
N ILE A 769 -33.68 0.48 28.66
CA ILE A 769 -32.70 0.04 27.67
C ILE A 769 -33.21 0.40 26.28
N LYS A 770 -32.39 1.12 25.52
CA LYS A 770 -32.56 1.27 24.08
C LYS A 770 -31.49 0.45 23.38
N LEU A 771 -31.95 -0.55 22.64
CA LEU A 771 -31.13 -1.38 21.77
C LEU A 771 -31.17 -0.79 20.36
N SER A 772 -30.03 -0.70 19.69
CA SER A 772 -29.98 -0.24 18.30
C SER A 772 -28.76 -0.75 17.54
N ILE A 773 -28.90 -0.95 16.24
CA ILE A 773 -27.79 -1.24 15.33
C ILE A 773 -27.10 0.10 14.95
N PRO A 774 -25.79 0.27 15.22
CA PRO A 774 -25.07 1.48 14.85
C PRO A 774 -24.77 1.49 13.34
N ASN A 775 -25.07 2.60 12.64
CA ASN A 775 -24.83 2.74 11.19
C ASN A 775 -23.53 3.51 10.87
N ASN A 776 -23.04 4.32 11.78
CA ASN A 776 -21.79 5.08 11.70
C ASN A 776 -21.38 5.47 13.13
N ILE A 777 -20.17 5.97 13.30
CA ILE A 777 -19.70 6.39 14.62
C ILE A 777 -20.52 7.57 15.20
N SER A 778 -21.07 8.45 14.35
CA SER A 778 -21.90 9.56 14.77
C SER A 778 -23.19 9.13 15.48
N ASN A 779 -23.77 7.98 15.13
CA ASN A 779 -24.95 7.43 15.79
C ASN A 779 -24.66 7.04 17.24
N ILE A 780 -23.45 6.54 17.50
CA ILE A 780 -22.98 6.24 18.84
C ILE A 780 -22.75 7.56 19.58
N THR A 781 -22.01 8.49 18.95
CA THR A 781 -21.52 9.68 19.65
C THR A 781 -22.59 10.71 19.99
N SER A 782 -23.67 10.75 19.22
CA SER A 782 -24.82 11.64 19.48
C SER A 782 -25.83 11.10 20.49
N SER A 783 -25.73 9.82 20.87
CA SER A 783 -26.76 9.16 21.67
C SER A 783 -26.31 8.72 23.07
N VAL A 784 -25.05 8.97 23.43
CA VAL A 784 -24.40 8.54 24.67
C VAL A 784 -23.69 9.71 25.35
N GLU A 785 -23.78 9.83 26.69
CA GLU A 785 -22.96 10.74 27.50
C GLU A 785 -21.73 10.01 28.07
N LEU A 786 -21.93 8.81 28.61
CA LEU A 786 -20.89 7.96 29.20
C LEU A 786 -20.74 6.64 28.44
N TRP A 787 -19.55 6.36 27.92
CA TRP A 787 -19.19 5.10 27.27
C TRP A 787 -18.49 4.16 28.27
N LEU A 788 -18.94 2.91 28.40
CA LEU A 788 -18.38 1.91 29.32
C LEU A 788 -17.93 0.64 28.58
N GLU A 789 -16.71 0.16 28.77
CA GLU A 789 -16.26 -1.10 28.13
C GLU A 789 -15.37 -1.97 29.02
N THR A 790 -15.25 -3.27 28.70
CA THR A 790 -14.42 -4.23 29.44
C THR A 790 -12.98 -4.29 28.93
N TYR A 791 -12.04 -4.73 29.78
CA TYR A 791 -10.60 -4.74 29.49
C TYR A 791 -10.16 -5.75 28.39
N ASP A 792 -10.89 -6.85 28.23
CA ASP A 792 -10.53 -8.00 27.37
C ASP A 792 -10.91 -7.85 25.88
N ASN A 793 -11.17 -6.62 25.44
CA ASN A 793 -11.59 -6.31 24.07
C ASN A 793 -10.63 -6.83 22.99
N THR A 794 -11.20 -7.34 21.88
CA THR A 794 -10.45 -7.60 20.64
C THR A 794 -9.72 -6.34 20.15
N ILE A 795 -8.61 -6.52 19.41
CA ILE A 795 -7.72 -5.41 18.94
C ILE A 795 -8.49 -4.30 18.22
N ASN A 796 -9.63 -4.60 17.58
CA ASN A 796 -10.40 -3.63 16.81
C ASN A 796 -11.41 -2.83 17.64
N VAL A 797 -11.96 -3.40 18.72
CA VAL A 797 -12.80 -2.62 19.66
C VAL A 797 -11.95 -1.57 20.38
N LYS A 798 -10.69 -1.91 20.69
CA LYS A 798 -9.63 -0.97 21.18
C LYS A 798 -9.24 0.16 20.20
N ARG A 799 -9.81 0.19 18.99
CA ARG A 799 -9.63 1.33 18.07
C ARG A 799 -10.85 2.24 18.06
N ILE A 800 -12.03 1.72 18.41
CA ILE A 800 -13.28 2.48 18.39
C ILE A 800 -13.36 3.38 19.61
N ASP A 801 -13.03 2.87 20.79
CA ASP A 801 -12.84 3.68 22.00
C ASP A 801 -11.85 4.82 21.76
N ASP A 802 -10.68 4.56 21.16
CA ASP A 802 -9.69 5.56 20.79
C ASP A 802 -10.25 6.62 19.84
N ILE A 803 -11.06 6.23 18.87
CA ILE A 803 -11.70 7.15 17.91
C ILE A 803 -12.80 7.98 18.57
N ILE A 804 -13.69 7.33 19.34
CA ILE A 804 -14.74 7.98 20.11
C ILE A 804 -14.11 9.01 21.05
N LEU A 805 -13.05 8.62 21.74
CA LEU A 805 -12.29 9.49 22.64
C LEU A 805 -11.65 10.67 21.90
N ASN A 806 -10.95 10.43 20.79
CA ASN A 806 -10.07 11.44 20.24
C ASN A 806 -10.72 12.39 19.24
N ASN A 807 -11.83 11.97 18.62
CA ASN A 807 -12.50 12.76 17.59
C ASN A 807 -13.78 13.44 18.09
N TYR A 808 -14.29 13.08 19.29
CA TYR A 808 -15.55 13.57 19.82
C TYR A 808 -15.41 14.08 21.27
N GLU A 809 -15.64 15.38 21.47
CA GLU A 809 -15.46 16.08 22.76
C GLU A 809 -16.68 16.02 23.70
N ASN A 810 -17.74 15.34 23.27
CA ASN A 810 -19.05 15.29 23.93
C ASN A 810 -19.32 13.95 24.65
N ILE A 811 -18.33 13.06 24.74
CA ILE A 811 -18.48 11.75 25.39
C ILE A 811 -17.35 11.53 26.39
N TYR A 812 -17.72 11.06 27.57
CA TYR A 812 -16.80 10.57 28.59
C TYR A 812 -16.69 9.04 28.46
N SER A 813 -15.48 8.49 28.32
CA SER A 813 -15.28 7.03 28.21
C SER A 813 -14.52 6.49 29.41
N VAL A 814 -14.91 5.30 29.89
CA VAL A 814 -14.33 4.61 31.04
C VAL A 814 -14.19 3.12 30.74
N MET A 815 -13.05 2.53 31.14
CA MET A 815 -12.81 1.10 31.02
C MET A 815 -13.00 0.42 32.37
N PHE A 816 -13.58 -0.79 32.34
CA PHE A 816 -13.86 -1.65 33.47
C PHE A 816 -12.78 -2.74 33.57
N ASP A 817 -11.98 -2.71 34.64
CA ASP A 817 -10.84 -3.62 34.85
C ASP A 817 -11.15 -4.79 35.81
N ASN A 818 -11.64 -4.53 37.04
CA ASN A 818 -12.12 -5.54 38.00
C ASN A 818 -12.83 -4.91 39.22
N LYS A 819 -13.79 -5.65 39.80
CA LYS A 819 -14.60 -5.30 40.97
C LYS A 819 -13.82 -5.06 42.28
N GLU A 820 -12.69 -5.74 42.51
CA GLU A 820 -11.93 -5.61 43.78
C GLU A 820 -11.21 -4.26 43.95
N ARG A 821 -10.84 -3.60 42.85
CA ARG A 821 -10.17 -2.28 42.86
C ARG A 821 -11.18 -1.14 42.93
N ALA A 822 -12.24 -1.23 42.12
CA ALA A 822 -13.35 -0.28 42.16
C ALA A 822 -14.04 -0.21 43.54
N LEU A 823 -14.15 -1.32 44.29
CA LEU A 823 -14.72 -1.27 45.64
C LEU A 823 -13.73 -0.79 46.73
N LYS A 824 -12.41 -0.85 46.49
CA LYS A 824 -11.38 -0.41 47.47
C LYS A 824 -11.06 1.08 47.40
N GLU A 825 -11.23 1.70 46.24
CA GLU A 825 -10.90 3.11 45.99
C GLU A 825 -12.10 4.06 46.23
N LEU A 826 -13.14 3.58 46.93
CA LEU A 826 -14.35 4.33 47.35
C LEU A 826 -14.09 5.50 48.33
N GLU A 827 -12.85 5.81 48.70
CA GLU A 827 -12.50 6.69 49.82
C GLU A 827 -11.70 7.96 49.48
N THR A 828 -11.49 8.30 48.20
CA THR A 828 -10.70 9.51 47.86
C THR A 828 -11.36 10.42 46.84
N GLU A 829 -11.70 11.63 47.29
CA GLU A 829 -12.17 12.76 46.47
C GLU A 829 -11.06 13.26 45.53
N LEU A 830 -11.40 13.47 44.25
CA LEU A 830 -10.60 14.27 43.31
C LEU A 830 -11.53 14.98 42.31
N ILE A 831 -11.19 16.25 42.05
CA ILE A 831 -11.93 17.27 41.29
C ILE A 831 -12.11 16.86 39.81
N VAL A 832 -13.29 17.13 39.24
CA VAL A 832 -13.68 16.77 37.86
C VAL A 832 -14.17 18.02 37.07
N PRO A 833 -13.93 18.11 35.74
CA PRO A 833 -14.41 19.21 34.91
C PRO A 833 -15.95 19.29 34.77
N LYS A 834 -16.49 20.52 34.65
CA LYS A 834 -17.93 20.85 34.78
C LYS A 834 -18.87 20.37 33.64
N LYS A 835 -18.37 19.72 32.58
CA LYS A 835 -19.13 19.47 31.33
C LYS A 835 -19.96 18.16 31.32
N PHE A 836 -19.63 17.16 32.14
CA PHE A 836 -20.24 15.82 32.11
C PHE A 836 -20.97 15.46 33.42
N THR A 837 -22.20 15.94 33.58
CA THR A 837 -22.98 15.81 34.83
C THR A 837 -23.17 14.35 35.27
N LEU A 838 -23.46 13.42 34.37
CA LEU A 838 -23.64 12.01 34.72
C LEU A 838 -22.32 11.37 35.16
N ALA A 839 -21.24 11.63 34.42
CA ALA A 839 -19.91 11.11 34.76
C ALA A 839 -19.43 11.64 36.12
N ASN A 840 -19.70 12.92 36.40
CA ASN A 840 -19.42 13.56 37.70
C ASN A 840 -20.18 12.87 38.83
N ASN A 841 -21.50 12.72 38.69
CA ASN A 841 -22.33 12.04 39.67
C ASN A 841 -21.91 10.58 39.88
N LEU A 842 -21.55 9.88 38.80
CA LEU A 842 -21.09 8.50 38.90
C LEU A 842 -19.76 8.39 39.64
N LYS A 843 -18.78 9.26 39.38
CA LYS A 843 -17.48 9.28 40.09
C LYS A 843 -17.62 9.60 41.58
N GLU A 844 -18.59 10.46 41.96
CA GLU A 844 -18.87 10.78 43.36
C GLU A 844 -19.57 9.65 44.13
N ASN A 845 -20.40 8.86 43.44
CA ASN A 845 -21.24 7.83 44.06
C ASN A 845 -20.71 6.41 43.90
N PHE A 846 -19.88 6.18 42.89
CA PHE A 846 -19.20 4.93 42.56
C PHE A 846 -17.76 5.23 42.20
N THR A 847 -16.85 4.35 42.58
CA THR A 847 -15.52 4.37 41.97
C THR A 847 -15.66 3.85 40.53
N LEU A 848 -15.56 4.76 39.58
CA LEU A 848 -15.23 4.38 38.21
C LEU A 848 -13.79 3.85 38.25
N SER A 849 -13.53 2.68 37.68
CA SER A 849 -12.16 2.21 37.46
C SER A 849 -11.44 3.27 36.64
N ASN A 850 -10.61 4.04 37.32
CA ASN A 850 -9.77 5.05 36.71
C ASN A 850 -8.64 4.32 36.00
N THR A 851 -8.98 3.80 34.83
CA THR A 851 -8.00 3.31 33.88
C THR A 851 -7.24 4.54 33.44
N SER A 852 -6.08 4.75 34.06
CA SER A 852 -5.19 5.89 33.88
C SER A 852 -4.98 6.28 32.42
N TYR A 853 -5.09 5.31 31.49
CA TYR A 853 -5.15 5.54 30.05
C TYR A 853 -6.25 6.52 29.62
N PHE A 854 -7.49 6.27 30.02
CA PHE A 854 -8.65 7.06 29.64
C PHE A 854 -8.67 8.42 30.35
N GLU A 855 -8.22 8.49 31.60
CA GLU A 855 -8.05 9.78 32.29
C GLU A 855 -7.02 10.65 31.58
N PHE A 856 -5.86 10.06 31.29
CA PHE A 856 -4.80 10.71 30.57
C PHE A 856 -5.24 11.13 29.16
N ALA A 857 -5.91 10.27 28.40
CA ALA A 857 -6.44 10.58 27.08
C ALA A 857 -7.50 11.70 27.10
N ASN A 858 -8.42 11.69 28.08
CA ASN A 858 -9.41 12.76 28.23
C ASN A 858 -8.77 14.08 28.64
N SER A 859 -7.71 14.07 29.45
CA SER A 859 -6.99 15.30 29.81
C SER A 859 -6.37 16.02 28.60
N LEU A 860 -6.12 15.29 27.50
CA LEU A 860 -5.60 15.88 26.26
C LEU A 860 -6.66 16.66 25.47
N LYS A 861 -7.93 16.66 25.92
CA LYS A 861 -9.02 17.44 25.33
C LYS A 861 -9.11 18.87 25.87
N ASP A 862 -8.58 19.11 27.07
CA ASP A 862 -8.57 20.45 27.67
C ASP A 862 -7.45 21.30 27.06
N ASP A 863 -7.64 22.63 27.00
CA ASP A 863 -6.59 23.54 26.55
C ASP A 863 -5.35 23.42 27.46
N ILE A 864 -4.21 23.08 26.85
CA ILE A 864 -2.95 22.93 27.58
C ILE A 864 -2.35 24.32 27.79
N ASP A 865 -2.17 24.68 29.06
CA ASP A 865 -1.53 25.91 29.50
C ASP A 865 -0.04 25.89 29.13
N LYS A 866 0.30 26.68 28.10
CA LYS A 866 1.67 26.81 27.57
C LYS A 866 2.62 27.50 28.54
N ASP A 867 2.12 28.28 29.49
CA ASP A 867 2.94 29.00 30.45
C ASP A 867 3.30 28.08 31.62
N LEU A 868 2.31 27.35 32.16
CA LEU A 868 2.54 26.28 33.15
C LEU A 868 3.46 25.17 32.60
N PHE A 869 3.40 24.93 31.30
CA PHE A 869 4.28 24.01 30.58
C PHE A 869 5.76 24.41 30.68
N ASN A 870 6.09 25.67 30.41
CA ASN A 870 7.47 26.16 30.42
C ASN A 870 8.09 26.12 31.84
N GLU A 871 7.27 26.17 32.89
CA GLU A 871 7.72 26.12 34.29
C GLU A 871 8.01 24.70 34.80
N LYS A 872 7.31 23.68 34.28
CA LYS A 872 7.38 22.29 34.78
C LYS A 872 8.49 21.43 34.14
N TYR A 873 9.10 21.89 33.05
CA TYR A 873 10.09 21.14 32.28
C TYR A 873 11.50 21.18 32.91
N LEU A 874 11.89 20.14 33.66
CA LEU A 874 13.26 19.97 34.19
C LEU A 874 13.62 18.49 34.50
N LYS A 875 14.15 17.69 33.54
CA LYS A 875 14.85 16.43 33.90
C LYS A 875 15.61 15.66 32.79
N GLU A 876 16.55 14.81 33.24
CA GLU A 876 17.47 13.93 32.46
C GLU A 876 16.93 12.48 32.25
N HIS A 877 15.74 12.31 31.67
CA HIS A 877 15.10 10.98 31.52
C HIS A 877 14.67 10.67 30.07
N ILE A 878 14.85 9.43 29.63
CA ILE A 878 14.26 8.93 28.38
C ILE A 878 12.88 8.33 28.69
N GLY A 879 11.83 8.95 28.22
CA GLY A 879 10.45 8.51 28.40
C GLY A 879 9.94 7.60 27.29
N PHE A 880 9.11 6.63 27.63
CA PHE A 880 8.35 5.82 26.66
C PHE A 880 7.15 5.16 27.33
N PHE A 881 6.17 4.73 26.54
CA PHE A 881 5.08 3.92 27.05
C PHE A 881 5.52 2.46 27.28
N ALA A 882 5.26 1.93 28.47
CA ALA A 882 5.36 0.50 28.79
C ALA A 882 4.08 -0.20 28.32
N ILE A 883 3.97 -0.36 27.00
CA ILE A 883 2.86 -1.01 26.30
C ILE A 883 3.40 -2.19 25.47
N LYS A 884 2.54 -3.15 25.11
CA LYS A 884 2.95 -4.37 24.38
C LYS A 884 3.57 -4.06 23.01
N GLU A 885 3.13 -2.98 22.38
CA GLU A 885 3.65 -2.40 21.16
C GLU A 885 5.17 -2.16 21.25
N ASN A 886 5.65 -1.64 22.38
CA ASN A 886 7.06 -1.35 22.63
C ASN A 886 7.84 -2.60 23.12
N LEU A 887 7.20 -3.76 23.32
CA LEU A 887 7.90 -5.00 23.70
C LEU A 887 8.45 -5.80 22.51
N GLN A 888 8.46 -5.22 21.31
CA GLN A 888 9.10 -5.85 20.16
C GLN A 888 10.60 -6.05 20.41
N GLN A 889 11.13 -7.17 19.91
CA GLN A 889 12.53 -7.57 20.14
C GLN A 889 13.52 -6.45 19.78
N GLU A 890 13.26 -5.71 18.70
CA GLU A 890 14.09 -4.60 18.23
C GLU A 890 14.13 -3.45 19.25
N PHE A 891 12.97 -2.99 19.72
CA PHE A 891 12.88 -1.92 20.71
C PHE A 891 13.58 -2.32 22.01
N VAL A 892 13.31 -3.53 22.51
CA VAL A 892 13.93 -4.08 23.73
C VAL A 892 15.45 -4.11 23.61
N ASN A 893 15.97 -4.67 22.50
CA ASN A 893 17.40 -4.73 22.25
C ASN A 893 18.04 -3.34 22.24
N LYS A 894 17.36 -2.34 21.66
CA LYS A 894 17.87 -0.97 21.58
C LYS A 894 17.85 -0.23 22.92
N ILE A 895 16.81 -0.40 23.73
CA ILE A 895 16.80 0.16 25.09
C ILE A 895 17.92 -0.45 25.95
N ILE A 896 18.19 -1.76 25.81
CA ILE A 896 19.32 -2.42 26.46
C ILE A 896 20.66 -1.87 25.95
N GLU A 897 20.81 -1.68 24.64
CA GLU A 897 22.01 -1.07 24.03
C GLU A 897 22.27 0.35 24.58
N ILE A 898 21.22 1.18 24.63
CA ILE A 898 21.30 2.56 25.17
C ILE A 898 21.69 2.51 26.65
N SER A 899 21.06 1.64 27.43
CA SER A 899 21.37 1.47 28.85
C SER A 899 22.84 1.08 29.05
N ASN A 900 23.34 0.08 28.33
CA ASN A 900 24.72 -0.39 28.45
C ASN A 900 25.75 0.67 28.02
N LYS A 901 25.44 1.44 26.98
CA LYS A 901 26.35 2.45 26.45
C LYS A 901 26.40 3.71 27.32
N PHE A 902 25.33 4.04 28.05
CA PHE A 902 25.23 5.27 28.82
C PHE A 902 24.79 5.00 30.26
N PRO A 903 25.70 4.64 31.18
CA PRO A 903 25.35 4.15 32.53
C PRO A 903 24.57 5.14 33.41
N ASN A 904 24.63 6.45 33.12
CA ASN A 904 23.98 7.49 33.91
C ASN A 904 22.55 7.84 33.46
N VAL A 905 22.12 7.36 32.29
CA VAL A 905 20.78 7.67 31.75
C VAL A 905 19.69 6.99 32.58
N LYS A 906 18.62 7.71 32.90
CA LYS A 906 17.44 7.16 33.55
C LYS A 906 16.31 7.03 32.54
N PHE A 907 15.45 6.03 32.75
CA PHE A 907 14.31 5.79 31.89
C PHE A 907 13.02 6.13 32.65
N SER A 908 12.03 6.66 31.97
CA SER A 908 10.68 6.85 32.50
C SER A 908 9.72 5.99 31.71
N ALA A 909 9.26 4.91 32.32
CA ALA A 909 8.32 3.99 31.71
C ALA A 909 6.90 4.39 32.15
N PHE A 910 6.15 4.94 31.22
CA PHE A 910 4.76 5.35 31.44
C PHE A 910 3.84 4.16 31.20
N TYR A 911 3.15 3.69 32.23
CA TYR A 911 2.32 2.49 32.15
C TYR A 911 0.87 2.78 32.49
N PHE A 912 -0.03 2.04 31.87
CA PHE A 912 -1.47 2.10 32.15
C PHE A 912 -2.04 0.75 32.60
N ASP A 913 -1.27 -0.34 32.43
CA ASP A 913 -1.65 -1.70 32.78
C ASP A 913 -0.56 -2.35 33.65
N GLU A 914 -0.98 -2.85 34.81
CA GLU A 914 -0.13 -3.52 35.80
C GLU A 914 0.35 -4.90 35.33
N GLU A 915 -0.41 -5.62 34.49
CA GLU A 915 0.03 -6.90 33.92
C GLU A 915 1.12 -6.71 32.88
N VAL A 916 0.92 -5.78 31.94
CA VAL A 916 1.97 -5.39 30.99
C VAL A 916 3.19 -4.84 31.72
N LEU A 917 3.00 -4.07 32.80
CA LEU A 917 4.11 -3.60 33.61
C LEU A 917 4.94 -4.75 34.20
N LYS A 918 4.31 -5.82 34.70
CA LYS A 918 5.03 -7.01 35.19
C LYS A 918 5.86 -7.68 34.10
N GLU A 919 5.28 -7.83 32.91
CA GLU A 919 6.01 -8.37 31.74
C GLU A 919 7.19 -7.46 31.36
N TYR A 920 6.97 -6.14 31.38
CA TYR A 920 8.00 -5.12 31.11
C TYR A 920 9.14 -5.19 32.13
N ILE A 921 8.83 -5.29 33.42
CA ILE A 921 9.80 -5.47 34.52
C ILE A 921 10.61 -6.75 34.33
N SER A 922 9.96 -7.84 33.90
CA SER A 922 10.64 -9.12 33.64
C SER A 922 11.65 -9.01 32.50
N ILE A 923 11.24 -8.43 31.37
CA ILE A 923 12.07 -8.25 30.17
C ILE A 923 13.26 -7.33 30.45
N PHE A 924 13.04 -6.22 31.16
CA PHE A 924 14.08 -5.25 31.50
C PHE A 924 14.75 -5.50 32.85
N SER A 925 14.54 -6.66 33.47
CA SER A 925 15.07 -6.99 34.80
C SER A 925 16.58 -6.71 34.99
N PRO A 926 17.48 -6.85 33.98
CA PRO A 926 18.89 -6.53 34.16
C PRO A 926 19.19 -5.04 34.37
N ILE A 927 18.27 -4.15 33.93
CA ILE A 927 18.46 -2.68 33.95
C ILE A 927 17.29 -1.94 34.61
N ILE A 928 16.34 -2.66 35.22
CA ILE A 928 15.08 -2.11 35.73
C ILE A 928 15.28 -1.11 36.88
N ASN A 929 16.38 -1.22 37.62
CA ASN A 929 16.78 -0.26 38.65
C ASN A 929 17.02 1.16 38.12
N ARG A 930 17.10 1.33 36.80
CA ARG A 930 17.25 2.63 36.12
C ARG A 930 15.93 3.22 35.64
N PHE A 931 14.81 2.54 35.86
CA PHE A 931 13.50 2.90 35.35
C PHE A 931 12.69 3.56 36.47
N LYS A 932 12.12 4.73 36.17
CA LYS A 932 11.05 5.34 36.93
C LYS A 932 9.74 4.89 36.29
N LEU A 933 8.97 4.09 37.02
CA LEU A 933 7.67 3.59 36.58
C LEU A 933 6.61 4.62 36.97
N ILE A 934 5.86 5.15 36.00
CA ILE A 934 4.92 6.26 36.20
C ILE A 934 3.59 5.91 35.56
N CYS A 935 2.50 6.14 36.28
CA CYS A 935 1.15 6.06 35.75
C CYS A 935 0.65 7.48 35.52
N PRO A 936 0.74 8.03 34.28
CA PRO A 936 0.45 9.45 34.05
C PRO A 936 -1.06 9.71 34.10
N LYS A 937 -1.47 10.83 34.70
CA LYS A 937 -2.86 11.30 34.80
C LYS A 937 -3.16 12.40 33.79
N ASN A 938 -2.15 13.20 33.43
CA ASN A 938 -2.26 14.22 32.38
C ASN A 938 -0.94 14.40 31.63
N ILE A 939 -0.94 15.23 30.59
CA ILE A 939 0.26 15.49 29.79
C ILE A 939 1.44 15.97 30.64
N TYR A 940 1.21 16.79 31.68
CA TYR A 940 2.27 17.32 32.53
C TYR A 940 3.05 16.24 33.30
N ASP A 941 2.43 15.11 33.65
CA ASP A 941 3.14 13.99 34.29
C ASP A 941 4.20 13.37 33.38
N ILE A 942 3.95 13.35 32.07
CA ILE A 942 4.93 12.93 31.07
C ILE A 942 6.04 13.97 30.96
N LEU A 943 5.67 15.24 30.86
CA LEU A 943 6.59 16.35 30.64
C LEU A 943 7.57 16.54 31.81
N GLU A 944 7.13 16.38 33.06
CA GLU A 944 7.99 16.45 34.25
C GLU A 944 9.01 15.31 34.36
N ASN A 945 8.84 14.25 33.55
CA ASN A 945 9.60 13.01 33.67
C ASN A 945 10.20 12.51 32.35
N CYS A 946 10.19 13.34 31.30
CA CYS A 946 10.66 12.97 29.98
C CYS A 946 11.44 14.13 29.36
N GLU A 947 12.71 13.91 29.04
CA GLU A 947 13.53 14.82 28.21
C GLU A 947 13.45 14.44 26.75
N ILE A 948 13.45 13.14 26.47
CA ILE A 948 13.43 12.53 25.14
C ILE A 948 12.42 11.41 25.18
N PHE A 949 11.46 11.42 24.26
CA PHE A 949 10.46 10.38 24.13
C PHE A 949 10.91 9.34 23.10
N VAL A 950 10.80 8.04 23.39
CA VAL A 950 11.16 6.96 22.45
C VAL A 950 9.97 6.02 22.22
N GLN A 951 9.84 5.49 21.00
CA GLN A 951 8.77 4.56 20.63
C GLN A 951 9.24 3.53 19.58
N ALA A 952 8.57 2.39 19.47
CA ALA A 952 8.84 1.39 18.45
C ALA A 952 8.21 1.75 17.08
N ASN A 953 8.85 1.40 15.96
CA ASN A 953 8.26 1.56 14.63
C ASN A 953 7.25 0.43 14.34
N ILE A 954 5.94 0.75 14.33
CA ILE A 954 4.90 -0.26 14.16
C ILE A 954 3.96 0.16 13.04
N ARG A 955 3.67 -0.77 12.11
CA ARG A 955 2.60 -0.58 11.12
C ARG A 955 1.26 -0.58 11.86
N ASN A 956 0.55 0.56 11.81
CA ASN A 956 -0.68 0.81 12.55
C ASN A 956 -0.46 0.95 14.06
N GLN A 957 0.43 1.85 14.47
CA GLN A 957 0.47 2.33 15.86
C GLN A 957 -0.94 2.75 16.30
N SER A 958 -1.25 2.63 17.59
CA SER A 958 -2.48 3.20 18.12
C SER A 958 -2.54 4.69 17.75
N PHE A 959 -3.73 5.15 17.36
CA PHE A 959 -3.96 6.56 17.03
C PHE A 959 -3.46 7.49 18.14
N PHE A 960 -3.59 7.03 19.39
CA PHE A 960 -3.09 7.70 20.58
C PHE A 960 -1.57 7.97 20.58
N ASN A 961 -0.75 6.99 20.17
CA ASN A 961 0.71 7.15 20.14
C ASN A 961 1.16 8.19 19.10
N GLU A 962 0.50 8.25 17.93
CA GLU A 962 0.78 9.27 16.92
C GLU A 962 0.44 10.67 17.44
N LYS A 963 -0.73 10.84 18.08
CA LYS A 963 -1.18 12.13 18.62
C LYS A 963 -0.28 12.65 19.74
N ILE A 964 0.17 11.77 20.65
CA ILE A 964 1.09 12.17 21.74
C ILE A 964 2.45 12.56 21.18
N SER A 965 2.96 11.83 20.19
CA SER A 965 4.22 12.18 19.54
C SER A 965 4.16 13.58 18.93
N ILE A 966 3.04 13.94 18.28
CA ILE A 966 2.79 15.28 17.71
C ILE A 966 2.64 16.33 18.81
N LEU A 967 1.95 15.99 19.90
CA LEU A 967 1.73 16.89 21.03
C LEU A 967 3.05 17.21 21.74
N LEU A 968 3.81 16.18 22.14
CA LEU A 968 5.14 16.32 22.74
C LEU A 968 6.11 17.10 21.85
N TYR A 969 6.02 16.90 20.52
CA TYR A 969 6.79 17.68 19.56
C TYR A 969 6.39 19.17 19.56
N SER A 970 5.10 19.48 19.65
CA SER A 970 4.57 20.86 19.76
C SER A 970 5.05 21.56 21.04
N PHE A 971 5.55 20.79 22.00
CA PHE A 971 6.08 21.20 23.30
C PHE A 971 7.60 21.01 23.41
N ASN A 972 8.32 20.88 22.29
CA ASN A 972 9.79 20.79 22.25
C ASN A 972 10.41 19.56 22.96
N ILE A 973 9.67 18.48 23.19
CA ILE A 973 10.25 17.19 23.59
C ILE A 973 10.60 16.39 22.32
N PRO A 974 11.87 16.03 22.10
CA PRO A 974 12.26 15.21 20.96
C PRO A 974 11.66 13.81 21.04
N THR A 975 10.97 13.38 19.98
CA THR A 975 10.43 12.02 19.84
C THR A 975 11.29 11.19 18.88
N ILE A 976 11.70 9.99 19.29
CA ILE A 976 12.56 9.07 18.54
C ILE A 976 11.83 7.76 18.26
N VAL A 977 11.88 7.29 17.02
CA VAL A 977 11.32 5.99 16.60
C VAL A 977 12.45 4.98 16.41
N LEU A 978 12.32 3.79 17.02
CA LEU A 978 13.31 2.70 16.95
C LEU A 978 12.87 1.60 15.96
N ASP A 979 13.72 1.25 14.96
CA ASP A 979 13.51 0.14 13.98
C ASP A 979 14.83 -0.55 13.53
N GLU A 980 14.74 -1.64 12.75
CA GLU A 980 15.87 -2.43 12.19
C GLU A 980 16.92 -1.59 11.44
N THR A 981 16.53 -0.49 10.81
CA THR A 981 17.39 0.36 9.98
C THR A 981 17.52 1.78 10.53
N ILE A 982 17.18 2.05 11.79
CA ILE A 982 16.94 3.41 12.33
C ILE A 982 16.46 4.36 11.22
N LYS A 983 15.30 4.12 10.61
CA LYS A 983 14.78 5.08 9.62
C LYS A 983 14.25 6.31 10.34
N ILE A 984 15.10 7.32 10.32
CA ILE A 984 14.82 8.66 10.79
C ILE A 984 13.83 9.30 9.81
N ASN A 985 12.80 9.97 10.33
CA ASN A 985 12.18 11.09 9.59
C ASN A 985 13.33 12.00 9.12
N PRO A 986 13.43 12.46 7.85
CA PRO A 986 14.69 12.95 7.24
C PRO A 986 15.36 14.20 7.86
N LEU A 987 15.00 14.60 9.08
CA LEU A 987 15.49 15.79 9.76
C LEU A 987 16.60 15.56 10.79
N LEU A 988 16.98 14.33 11.19
CA LEU A 988 17.77 14.16 12.44
C LEU A 988 18.69 12.92 12.55
N GLU A 989 19.98 13.00 12.20
CA GLU A 989 20.98 11.95 12.53
C GLU A 989 21.36 11.95 14.02
N TYR A 990 21.04 10.87 14.76
CA TYR A 990 21.35 10.76 16.20
C TYR A 990 22.11 9.48 16.57
N ARG A 991 23.45 9.59 16.60
CA ARG A 991 24.31 8.78 17.47
C ARG A 991 24.97 9.59 18.61
N GLU A 992 24.81 10.90 18.62
CA GLU A 992 25.61 11.83 19.43
C GLU A 992 24.83 12.69 20.44
N LEU A 993 23.52 12.49 20.60
CA LEU A 993 22.66 13.25 21.54
C LEU A 993 22.96 13.01 23.03
N LEU A 994 23.77 12.03 23.36
CA LEU A 994 23.98 11.59 24.75
C LEU A 994 25.20 12.28 25.40
N ILE A 995 25.59 13.46 24.92
CA ILE A 995 26.68 14.29 25.46
C ILE A 995 26.11 15.66 25.90
N PRO A 996 26.31 16.12 27.15
CA PRO A 996 25.74 17.35 27.69
C PRO A 996 26.01 18.63 26.86
N ASN A 997 27.09 18.66 26.08
CA ASN A 997 27.46 19.81 25.24
C ASN A 997 26.56 20.00 23.98
N LYS A 998 25.78 18.98 23.57
CA LYS A 998 24.85 19.08 22.41
C LYS A 998 23.43 19.53 22.78
N ILE A 999 23.11 19.60 24.07
CA ILE A 999 21.85 20.19 24.56
C ILE A 999 21.77 21.68 24.19
N LEU A 1000 22.91 22.38 24.19
CA LEU A 1000 22.98 23.80 23.79
C LEU A 1000 22.77 23.98 22.29
N GLU A 1001 23.28 23.06 21.46
CA GLU A 1001 23.07 23.02 20.02
C GLU A 1001 21.59 22.73 19.69
N GLU A 1002 20.94 21.81 20.41
CA GLU A 1002 19.51 21.53 20.24
C GLU A 1002 18.61 22.63 20.79
N ARG A 1003 18.93 23.26 21.93
CA ARG A 1003 18.21 24.46 22.41
C ARG A 1003 18.33 25.61 21.41
N PHE A 1004 19.53 25.83 20.88
CA PHE A 1004 19.76 26.81 19.84
C PHE A 1004 18.94 26.47 18.60
N ARG A 1005 18.87 25.20 18.20
CA ARG A 1005 18.08 24.71 17.07
C ARG A 1005 16.56 24.77 17.29
N ILE A 1006 16.08 24.59 18.51
CA ILE A 1006 14.66 24.74 18.86
C ILE A 1006 14.26 26.23 18.84
N SER A 1007 15.15 27.13 19.28
CA SER A 1007 14.93 28.59 19.20
C SER A 1007 14.76 29.11 17.77
N ILE A 1008 15.11 28.30 16.77
CA ILE A 1008 14.93 28.60 15.36
C ILE A 1008 13.45 28.60 14.96
N ASN A 1009 12.62 27.80 15.64
CA ASN A 1009 11.21 27.64 15.31
C ASN A 1009 10.27 28.65 16.00
N SER A 1010 10.78 29.58 16.82
CA SER A 1010 9.95 30.63 17.41
C SER A 1010 9.63 31.74 16.40
N ASN A 1011 8.39 32.25 16.43
CA ASN A 1011 7.88 33.29 15.51
C ASN A 1011 7.98 34.69 16.14
N GLU A 1012 9.13 35.07 16.68
CA GLU A 1012 9.33 36.42 17.24
C GLU A 1012 9.98 37.35 16.21
N ASP A 1013 9.25 38.39 15.79
CA ASP A 1013 9.75 39.50 14.98
C ASP A 1013 10.51 40.50 15.86
N THR A 1014 11.77 40.81 15.54
CA THR A 1014 12.50 41.91 16.19
C THR A 1014 13.37 42.71 15.20
N ASN A 1015 13.21 44.03 15.24
CA ASN A 1015 14.02 45.02 14.51
C ASN A 1015 15.15 45.48 15.45
N GLU A 1016 16.40 45.00 15.28
CA GLU A 1016 17.55 45.56 16.02
C GLU A 1016 18.85 45.64 15.19
N GLU A 1017 19.74 46.53 15.64
CA GLU A 1017 21.02 46.92 15.02
C GLU A 1017 22.09 45.82 15.12
N TYR A 1018 22.78 45.57 14.00
CA TYR A 1018 23.89 44.63 13.87
C TYR A 1018 25.25 45.33 14.06
N THR A 1019 26.30 44.56 14.32
CA THR A 1019 27.67 45.09 14.32
C THR A 1019 28.14 45.31 12.88
N LYS A 1020 28.43 46.56 12.50
CA LYS A 1020 28.98 46.90 11.17
C LYS A 1020 30.39 46.34 10.96
N ASP A 1021 30.71 46.03 9.71
CA ASP A 1021 32.01 45.54 9.25
C ASP A 1021 32.45 44.25 9.97
N SER A 1022 31.51 43.34 10.21
CA SER A 1022 31.80 42.02 10.77
C SER A 1022 31.19 40.85 10.00
N ILE A 1023 31.99 39.79 9.89
CA ILE A 1023 31.65 38.54 9.21
C ILE A 1023 31.54 37.42 10.23
N GLY A 1024 30.42 36.70 10.22
CA GLY A 1024 30.15 35.53 11.05
C GLY A 1024 30.20 34.22 10.29
N PHE A 1025 30.60 33.13 10.95
CA PHE A 1025 30.39 31.77 10.47
C PHE A 1025 30.35 30.75 11.62
N MET A 1026 29.85 29.54 11.33
CA MET A 1026 29.79 28.45 12.32
C MET A 1026 31.14 27.76 12.49
N GLY A 1027 31.60 27.64 13.73
CA GLY A 1027 32.78 26.90 14.15
C GLY A 1027 32.47 25.45 14.53
N VAL A 1028 31.61 24.77 13.77
CA VAL A 1028 31.30 23.36 13.98
C VAL A 1028 32.29 22.48 13.20
N LYS A 1029 32.52 21.24 13.66
CA LYS A 1029 33.54 20.33 13.09
C LYS A 1029 33.49 20.26 11.57
N ARG A 1030 32.30 20.18 10.98
CA ARG A 1030 32.10 20.08 9.52
C ARG A 1030 32.65 21.29 8.74
N TYR A 1031 32.56 22.49 9.30
CA TYR A 1031 33.12 23.72 8.70
C TYR A 1031 34.64 23.71 8.85
N LEU A 1032 35.11 23.35 10.06
CA LEU A 1032 36.52 23.36 10.43
C LEU A 1032 37.36 22.29 9.74
N THR A 1033 36.74 21.20 9.27
CA THR A 1033 37.40 20.13 8.48
C THR A 1033 37.25 20.31 6.98
N ASN A 1034 36.60 21.38 6.49
CA ASN A 1034 36.47 21.63 5.05
C ASN A 1034 37.58 22.56 4.57
N ASP A 1035 38.60 21.99 3.92
CA ASP A 1035 39.79 22.73 3.47
C ASP A 1035 39.46 23.89 2.52
N THR A 1036 38.42 23.76 1.69
CA THR A 1036 38.02 24.81 0.76
C THR A 1036 37.37 25.97 1.51
N PHE A 1037 36.49 25.68 2.46
CA PHE A 1037 35.88 26.69 3.32
C PHE A 1037 36.93 27.41 4.17
N ILE A 1038 37.85 26.67 4.79
CA ILE A 1038 38.92 27.26 5.60
C ILE A 1038 39.86 28.11 4.76
N SER A 1039 40.28 27.63 3.59
CA SER A 1039 41.10 28.41 2.66
C SER A 1039 40.40 29.70 2.23
N TYR A 1040 39.08 29.63 2.03
CA TYR A 1040 38.27 30.78 1.70
C TYR A 1040 38.19 31.82 2.84
N ILE A 1041 37.87 31.38 4.06
CA ILE A 1041 37.83 32.28 5.23
C ILE A 1041 39.20 32.91 5.49
N LYS A 1042 40.30 32.13 5.38
CA LYS A 1042 41.67 32.67 5.50
C LYS A 1042 42.00 33.66 4.39
N GLY A 1043 41.58 33.38 3.16
CA GLY A 1043 41.73 34.30 2.03
C GLY A 1043 40.99 35.63 2.24
N LEU A 1044 39.74 35.57 2.74
CA LEU A 1044 38.96 36.76 3.09
C LEU A 1044 39.62 37.52 4.24
N TYR A 1045 40.06 36.81 5.27
CA TYR A 1045 40.78 37.40 6.39
C TYR A 1045 41.97 38.24 5.92
N VAL A 1046 42.77 37.73 4.97
CA VAL A 1046 43.93 38.45 4.41
C VAL A 1046 43.50 39.62 3.52
N LYS A 1047 42.53 39.43 2.63
CA LYS A 1047 42.10 40.45 1.66
C LYS A 1047 41.29 41.60 2.30
N SER A 1048 40.67 41.34 3.45
CA SER A 1048 39.79 42.28 4.15
C SER A 1048 40.36 42.68 5.52
N PRO A 1049 41.44 43.50 5.57
CA PRO A 1049 42.17 43.81 6.82
C PRO A 1049 41.38 44.67 7.81
N LYS A 1050 40.31 45.33 7.36
CA LYS A 1050 39.48 46.22 8.19
C LYS A 1050 38.24 45.54 8.81
N ILE A 1051 38.01 44.27 8.47
CA ILE A 1051 36.80 43.53 8.84
C ILE A 1051 37.06 42.60 10.02
N ASN A 1052 36.11 42.55 10.96
CA ASN A 1052 36.18 41.69 12.15
C ASN A 1052 35.50 40.35 11.88
N PHE A 1053 36.14 39.24 12.27
CA PHE A 1053 35.58 37.90 12.08
C PHE A 1053 35.04 37.35 13.40
N LYS A 1054 33.88 36.70 13.34
CA LYS A 1054 33.19 36.07 14.47
C LYS A 1054 32.94 34.59 14.16
N VAL A 1055 33.24 33.72 15.12
CA VAL A 1055 33.03 32.27 14.96
C VAL A 1055 32.16 31.76 16.08
N PHE A 1056 31.06 31.13 15.72
CA PHE A 1056 30.06 30.64 16.67
C PHE A 1056 30.23 29.15 16.95
N CYS A 1057 30.41 28.77 18.20
CA CYS A 1057 30.58 27.37 18.61
C CYS A 1057 29.71 27.00 19.81
N PHE A 1058 29.39 25.72 19.97
CA PHE A 1058 28.51 25.21 21.02
C PHE A 1058 29.24 24.41 22.10
N SER A 1059 30.51 24.01 21.87
CA SER A 1059 31.30 23.23 22.81
C SER A 1059 32.73 23.75 22.99
N SER A 1060 33.34 23.46 24.14
CA SER A 1060 34.76 23.76 24.36
C SER A 1060 35.67 23.02 23.38
N SER A 1061 35.30 21.80 22.96
CA SER A 1061 36.07 21.06 21.94
C SER A 1061 36.05 21.72 20.57
N GLN A 1062 34.94 22.35 20.19
CA GLN A 1062 34.87 23.15 18.96
C GLN A 1062 35.71 24.42 19.09
N GLU A 1063 35.65 25.09 20.24
CA GLU A 1063 36.49 26.26 20.53
C GLU A 1063 37.99 25.95 20.41
N ASP A 1064 38.44 24.81 20.95
CA ASP A 1064 39.82 24.36 20.85
C ASP A 1064 40.22 24.09 19.39
N LEU A 1065 39.34 23.44 18.63
CA LEU A 1065 39.56 23.19 17.19
C LEU A 1065 39.62 24.49 16.37
N ILE A 1066 38.80 25.49 16.71
CA ILE A 1066 38.87 26.82 16.07
C ILE A 1066 40.23 27.46 16.33
N LYS A 1067 40.70 27.42 17.60
CA LYS A 1067 42.00 27.97 17.99
C LYS A 1067 43.16 27.25 17.30
N GLU A 1068 43.01 25.96 17.00
CA GLU A 1068 43.97 25.18 16.23
C GLU A 1068 43.96 25.58 14.74
N VAL A 1069 42.79 25.57 14.10
CA VAL A 1069 42.63 25.81 12.65
C VAL A 1069 43.01 27.25 12.26
N PHE A 1070 42.64 28.23 13.08
CA PHE A 1070 42.85 29.65 12.83
C PHE A 1070 43.94 30.27 13.71
N LYS A 1071 44.90 29.47 14.16
CA LYS A 1071 45.94 29.87 15.11
C LYS A 1071 46.67 31.17 14.74
N SER A 1072 46.93 31.40 13.45
CA SER A 1072 47.60 32.60 12.91
C SER A 1072 46.67 33.82 12.75
N GLU A 1073 45.36 33.62 12.78
CA GLU A 1073 44.33 34.62 12.49
C GLU A 1073 43.51 35.05 13.74
N LEU A 1074 43.77 34.44 14.90
CA LEU A 1074 43.01 34.64 16.15
C LEU A 1074 42.95 36.09 16.65
N ASN A 1075 43.90 36.94 16.28
CA ASN A 1075 43.91 38.35 16.68
C ASN A 1075 42.72 39.19 16.16
N ARG A 1076 42.04 38.76 15.08
CA ARG A 1076 40.79 39.40 14.59
C ARG A 1076 39.61 38.43 14.48
N ILE A 1077 39.73 37.23 15.04
CA ILE A 1077 38.66 36.24 15.12
C ILE A 1077 38.17 36.15 16.57
N LYS A 1078 36.95 36.63 16.84
CA LYS A 1078 36.29 36.50 18.15
C LYS A 1078 35.45 35.22 18.17
N ILE A 1079 35.72 34.31 19.10
CA ILE A 1079 34.92 33.10 19.30
C ILE A 1079 33.76 33.40 20.25
N ILE A 1080 32.55 32.99 19.89
CA ILE A 1080 31.30 33.29 20.60
C ILE A 1080 30.50 32.01 20.80
N ARG A 1081 29.86 31.85 21.96
CA ARG A 1081 28.93 30.76 22.24
C ARG A 1081 27.49 31.29 22.27
N PRO A 1082 26.74 31.22 21.15
CA PRO A 1082 25.40 31.78 21.11
C PRO A 1082 24.40 30.86 21.84
N LYS A 1083 23.44 31.45 22.54
CA LYS A 1083 22.36 30.71 23.21
C LYS A 1083 21.14 30.55 22.31
N ASN A 1084 20.90 31.51 21.42
CA ASN A 1084 19.83 31.52 20.43
C ASN A 1084 20.26 32.30 19.18
N LEU A 1085 19.42 32.30 18.13
CA LEU A 1085 19.70 33.02 16.87
C LEU A 1085 19.91 34.53 17.06
N PHE A 1086 19.29 35.13 18.08
CA PHE A 1086 19.40 36.56 18.35
C PHE A 1086 20.83 36.95 18.76
N ASP A 1087 21.52 36.12 19.55
CA ASP A 1087 22.92 36.33 19.91
C ASP A 1087 23.86 36.34 18.68
N ILE A 1088 23.50 35.61 17.62
CA ILE A 1088 24.22 35.68 16.34
C ILE A 1088 23.90 36.99 15.65
N SER A 1089 22.62 37.36 15.54
CA SER A 1089 22.16 38.52 14.78
C SER A 1089 22.78 39.86 15.20
N LYS A 1090 23.12 40.01 16.49
CA LYS A 1090 23.73 41.23 17.03
C LYS A 1090 25.20 41.41 16.70
N GLU A 1091 25.92 40.31 16.48
CA GLU A 1091 27.38 40.33 16.41
C GLU A 1091 27.94 40.48 14.99
N ILE A 1092 27.09 40.33 13.97
CA ILE A 1092 27.53 40.20 12.56
C ILE A 1092 26.65 40.96 11.57
N GLU A 1093 27.28 41.47 10.52
CA GLU A 1093 26.59 42.07 9.36
C GLU A 1093 26.42 41.06 8.21
N LEU A 1094 27.44 40.23 7.97
CA LEU A 1094 27.45 39.20 6.93
C LEU A 1094 27.63 37.82 7.56
N PHE A 1095 26.79 36.86 7.24
CA PHE A 1095 26.95 35.47 7.68
C PHE A 1095 27.35 34.57 6.52
N ILE A 1096 28.51 33.93 6.62
CA ILE A 1096 29.03 33.02 5.60
C ILE A 1096 28.73 31.58 6.03
N TYR A 1097 28.05 30.84 5.15
CA TYR A 1097 27.68 29.45 5.38
C TYR A 1097 27.99 28.55 4.18
N LEU A 1098 28.06 27.24 4.39
CA LEU A 1098 28.24 26.26 3.31
C LEU A 1098 26.87 25.82 2.76
N GLN A 1099 26.64 25.99 1.46
CA GLN A 1099 25.38 25.61 0.84
C GLN A 1099 25.14 24.10 0.87
N GLY A 1100 23.88 23.69 1.07
CA GLY A 1100 23.48 22.29 1.19
C GLY A 1100 23.67 21.70 2.59
N PHE A 1101 24.26 22.46 3.52
CA PHE A 1101 24.71 21.92 4.80
C PHE A 1101 24.33 22.78 6.02
N ASP A 1102 23.36 23.69 5.89
CA ASP A 1102 22.96 24.54 7.01
C ASP A 1102 21.44 24.53 7.27
N PHE A 1103 21.07 24.14 8.50
CA PHE A 1103 19.70 24.22 9.03
C PHE A 1103 19.32 25.66 9.40
N LEU A 1104 20.30 26.57 9.54
CA LEU A 1104 20.07 27.97 9.83
C LEU A 1104 19.70 28.78 8.59
N SER A 1105 20.08 28.33 7.39
CA SER A 1105 19.90 29.11 6.15
C SER A 1105 18.43 29.52 5.89
N PRO A 1106 17.41 28.65 6.05
CA PRO A 1106 16.00 29.05 5.91
C PRO A 1106 15.53 30.10 6.93
N PHE A 1107 16.20 30.21 8.09
CA PHE A 1107 15.80 31.06 9.20
C PHE A 1107 16.61 32.35 9.32
N LEU A 1108 17.88 32.34 8.92
CA LEU A 1108 18.65 33.56 8.69
C LEU A 1108 18.00 34.43 7.60
N ILE A 1109 17.20 33.84 6.70
CA ILE A 1109 16.34 34.57 5.75
C ILE A 1109 15.24 35.38 6.45
N LYS A 1110 14.81 35.01 7.67
CA LYS A 1110 13.86 35.81 8.47
C LYS A 1110 14.51 37.06 9.06
N PHE A 1111 15.82 37.04 9.31
CA PHE A 1111 16.57 38.20 9.83
C PHE A 1111 16.99 39.13 8.70
N THR A 1112 16.09 40.02 8.31
CA THR A 1112 16.28 40.89 7.14
C THR A 1112 17.45 41.87 7.26
N SER A 1113 18.00 42.08 8.46
CA SER A 1113 19.15 42.94 8.73
C SER A 1113 20.51 42.26 8.53
N ILE A 1114 20.57 40.93 8.45
CA ILE A 1114 21.82 40.16 8.21
C ILE A 1114 21.84 39.73 6.74
N LEU A 1115 23.01 39.78 6.11
CA LEU A 1115 23.18 39.27 4.75
C LEU A 1115 23.78 37.85 4.78
N PRO A 1116 23.00 36.79 4.50
CA PRO A 1116 23.54 35.44 4.40
C PRO A 1116 24.21 35.23 3.04
N LEU A 1117 25.47 34.80 3.03
CA LEU A 1117 26.24 34.46 1.84
C LEU A 1117 26.60 32.97 1.84
N ALA A 1118 26.07 32.26 0.85
CA ALA A 1118 26.32 30.84 0.67
C ALA A 1118 27.63 30.62 -0.11
N LEU A 1119 28.60 29.95 0.50
CA LEU A 1119 29.75 29.41 -0.21
C LEU A 1119 29.37 28.07 -0.82
N ARG A 1120 29.63 27.91 -2.12
CA ARG A 1120 29.44 26.66 -2.84
C ARG A 1120 30.79 26.14 -3.36
N PRO A 1121 31.49 25.27 -2.61
CA PRO A 1121 32.83 24.79 -2.96
C PRO A 1121 32.90 24.08 -4.32
N GLU A 1122 31.83 23.41 -4.72
CA GLU A 1122 31.70 22.70 -6.00
C GLU A 1122 31.78 23.60 -7.24
N TYR A 1123 31.69 24.93 -7.09
CA TYR A 1123 31.72 25.88 -8.21
C TYR A 1123 33.12 26.35 -8.60
N LYS A 1124 34.16 25.87 -7.91
CA LYS A 1124 35.55 26.31 -8.10
C LYS A 1124 36.10 26.07 -9.52
N ASN A 1125 35.47 25.17 -10.31
CA ASN A 1125 35.89 24.79 -11.66
C ASN A 1125 34.73 24.76 -12.68
N THR A 1126 33.59 25.39 -12.40
CA THR A 1126 32.37 25.24 -13.21
C THR A 1126 32.12 26.47 -14.07
N THR A 1127 32.18 26.31 -15.39
CA THR A 1127 31.64 27.28 -16.36
C THR A 1127 30.13 27.10 -16.45
N ILE A 1128 29.35 28.20 -16.41
CA ILE A 1128 27.88 28.16 -16.38
C ILE A 1128 27.34 27.61 -17.70
N GLY A 1129 26.90 26.34 -17.71
CA GLY A 1129 26.10 25.76 -18.78
C GLY A 1129 24.59 25.95 -18.53
N SER A 1130 23.81 25.91 -19.61
CA SER A 1130 22.35 26.10 -19.62
C SER A 1130 21.55 25.16 -18.69
N GLU A 1131 22.13 24.03 -18.27
CA GLU A 1131 21.47 23.05 -17.40
C GLU A 1131 21.25 23.54 -15.95
N GLU A 1132 22.01 24.52 -15.45
CA GLU A 1132 21.78 25.07 -14.11
C GLU A 1132 20.54 25.97 -14.03
N ILE A 1133 20.07 26.54 -15.16
CA ILE A 1133 18.93 27.46 -15.22
C ILE A 1133 17.65 26.80 -14.69
N ASN A 1134 17.46 25.50 -14.94
CA ASN A 1134 16.28 24.76 -14.49
C ASN A 1134 16.23 24.56 -12.96
N LYS A 1135 17.35 24.70 -12.25
CA LYS A 1135 17.42 24.54 -10.80
C LYS A 1135 16.89 25.78 -10.05
N TYR A 1136 16.88 26.94 -10.71
CA TYR A 1136 16.50 28.22 -10.11
C TYR A 1136 15.06 28.67 -10.44
N SER A 1137 14.33 27.94 -11.29
CA SER A 1137 12.92 28.22 -11.65
C SER A 1137 11.96 28.28 -10.46
N LYS A 1138 12.38 27.79 -9.28
CA LYS A 1138 11.61 27.80 -8.03
C LYS A 1138 11.76 29.09 -7.21
N TYR A 1139 12.67 30.01 -7.54
CA TYR A 1139 12.81 31.25 -6.79
C TYR A 1139 11.65 32.20 -7.09
N PRO A 1140 11.07 32.87 -6.08
CA PRO A 1140 9.94 33.79 -6.24
C PRO A 1140 10.11 34.84 -7.34
N ILE A 1141 11.32 35.36 -7.56
CA ILE A 1141 11.61 36.35 -8.60
C ILE A 1141 11.38 35.82 -10.03
N PHE A 1142 11.48 34.52 -10.27
CA PHE A 1142 11.20 33.93 -11.59
C PHE A 1142 9.72 33.54 -11.75
N ILE A 1143 8.98 33.45 -10.64
CA ILE A 1143 7.55 33.10 -10.61
C ILE A 1143 6.69 34.37 -10.75
N GLU A 1144 7.02 35.43 -10.01
CA GLU A 1144 6.35 36.73 -10.10
C GLU A 1144 7.37 37.89 -10.19
N PRO A 1145 8.05 38.05 -11.33
CA PRO A 1145 9.11 39.07 -11.51
C PRO A 1145 8.67 40.49 -11.18
N SER A 1146 7.42 40.82 -11.50
CA SER A 1146 6.80 42.12 -11.24
C SER A 1146 6.75 42.46 -9.76
N TYR A 1147 6.52 41.49 -8.86
CA TYR A 1147 6.50 41.71 -7.41
C TYR A 1147 7.86 42.19 -6.90
N PHE A 1148 8.94 41.69 -7.51
CA PHE A 1148 10.32 42.07 -7.22
C PHE A 1148 10.82 43.29 -8.00
N GLY A 1149 9.98 43.90 -8.84
CA GLY A 1149 10.31 45.10 -9.62
C GLY A 1149 11.08 44.82 -10.91
N TYR A 1150 10.95 43.62 -11.47
CA TYR A 1150 11.57 43.22 -12.73
C TYR A 1150 10.50 42.89 -13.79
N THR A 1151 10.81 43.14 -15.06
CA THR A 1151 9.96 42.70 -16.17
C THR A 1151 10.40 41.31 -16.64
N ASN A 1152 9.47 40.55 -17.23
CA ASN A 1152 9.80 39.25 -17.83
C ASN A 1152 10.89 39.38 -18.90
N ASP A 1153 10.82 40.43 -19.74
CA ASP A 1153 11.84 40.70 -20.77
C ASP A 1153 13.23 40.90 -20.19
N TYR A 1154 13.33 41.58 -19.03
CA TYR A 1154 14.61 41.77 -18.35
C TYR A 1154 15.17 40.45 -17.81
N ILE A 1155 14.31 39.56 -17.30
CA ILE A 1155 14.75 38.22 -16.85
C ILE A 1155 15.23 37.37 -18.03
N ILE A 1156 14.52 37.43 -19.15
CA ILE A 1156 14.86 36.71 -20.39
C ILE A 1156 16.19 37.23 -20.96
N ASP A 1157 16.38 38.55 -21.03
CA ASP A 1157 17.64 39.17 -21.48
C ASP A 1157 18.85 38.70 -20.65
N LYS A 1158 18.64 38.45 -19.36
CA LYS A 1158 19.68 37.94 -18.46
C LYS A 1158 19.81 36.41 -18.44
N ASN A 1159 19.20 35.72 -19.39
CA ASN A 1159 19.18 34.25 -19.50
C ASN A 1159 18.79 33.56 -18.18
N TYR A 1160 17.81 34.13 -17.45
CA TYR A 1160 17.38 33.60 -16.15
C TYR A 1160 18.51 33.46 -15.11
N ASN A 1161 19.63 34.16 -15.30
CA ASN A 1161 20.75 34.12 -14.35
C ASN A 1161 20.47 35.08 -13.19
N LEU A 1162 20.16 34.51 -12.02
CA LEU A 1162 19.82 35.26 -10.81
C LEU A 1162 20.90 36.30 -10.43
N TYR A 1163 22.18 35.98 -10.64
CA TYR A 1163 23.27 36.89 -10.30
C TYR A 1163 23.34 38.08 -11.26
N ARG A 1164 23.13 37.86 -12.56
CA ARG A 1164 23.01 38.97 -13.53
C ARG A 1164 21.83 39.87 -13.19
N ILE A 1165 20.70 39.27 -12.84
CA ILE A 1165 19.48 40.00 -12.50
C ILE A 1165 19.68 40.89 -11.26
N LEU A 1166 20.33 40.36 -10.22
CA LEU A 1166 20.48 41.06 -8.93
C LEU A 1166 21.68 42.02 -8.88
N PHE A 1167 22.82 41.68 -9.50
CA PHE A 1167 24.09 42.37 -9.26
C PHE A 1167 24.61 43.21 -10.43
N GLU A 1168 24.19 42.96 -11.66
CA GLU A 1168 24.72 43.67 -12.85
C GLU A 1168 24.53 45.19 -12.78
N LYS A 1169 23.43 45.65 -12.16
CA LYS A 1169 23.16 47.08 -11.94
C LYS A 1169 24.14 47.76 -10.97
N PHE A 1170 24.76 46.98 -10.09
CA PHE A 1170 25.66 47.49 -9.05
C PHE A 1170 27.12 47.20 -9.38
N ILE A 1171 27.38 46.18 -10.21
CA ILE A 1171 28.72 45.67 -10.50
C ILE A 1171 28.81 45.26 -11.99
N PRO A 1172 28.93 46.23 -12.91
CA PRO A 1172 28.83 45.97 -14.36
C PRO A 1172 30.05 45.26 -14.98
N GLU A 1173 31.24 45.44 -14.41
CA GLU A 1173 32.54 45.04 -15.00
C GLU A 1173 32.87 43.53 -14.89
N ILE A 1174 31.98 42.70 -14.33
CA ILE A 1174 32.35 41.38 -13.80
C ILE A 1174 31.85 40.20 -14.64
N LEU A 1175 30.99 40.42 -15.63
CA LEU A 1175 30.29 39.33 -16.32
C LEU A 1175 30.97 38.81 -17.60
N ASP A 1176 32.15 39.35 -17.94
CA ASP A 1176 32.90 39.03 -19.16
C ASP A 1176 34.12 38.11 -18.95
N ASP A 1177 34.59 37.87 -17.71
CA ASP A 1177 35.77 37.02 -17.44
C ASP A 1177 35.41 35.74 -16.66
N GLU A 1178 35.88 34.58 -17.15
CA GLU A 1178 35.47 33.20 -16.87
C GLU A 1178 35.62 32.64 -15.42
N ASN A 1179 35.72 33.45 -14.36
CA ASN A 1179 35.85 32.88 -13.00
C ASN A 1179 34.86 33.46 -11.97
N LEU A 1180 33.59 33.06 -12.11
CA LEU A 1180 32.48 33.39 -11.19
C LEU A 1180 32.80 33.03 -9.73
N TYR A 1181 33.57 31.97 -9.49
CA TYR A 1181 33.95 31.55 -8.15
C TYR A 1181 34.79 32.62 -7.43
N ASP A 1182 35.81 33.20 -8.08
CA ASP A 1182 36.66 34.23 -7.45
C ASP A 1182 35.88 35.51 -7.14
N PHE A 1183 34.90 35.84 -7.97
CA PHE A 1183 33.99 36.95 -7.70
C PHE A 1183 33.07 36.69 -6.51
N LEU A 1184 32.30 35.59 -6.55
CA LEU A 1184 31.35 35.21 -5.50
C LEU A 1184 32.05 34.92 -4.17
N ALA A 1185 33.28 34.44 -4.24
CA ALA A 1185 34.14 34.24 -3.09
C ALA A 1185 34.63 35.59 -2.54
N PHE A 1186 35.49 36.33 -3.23
CA PHE A 1186 36.22 37.40 -2.55
C PHE A 1186 35.68 38.81 -2.84
N LYS A 1187 35.44 39.14 -4.11
CA LYS A 1187 35.10 40.51 -4.51
C LYS A 1187 33.68 40.91 -4.14
N LEU A 1188 32.72 39.98 -4.17
CA LEU A 1188 31.33 40.25 -3.81
C LEU A 1188 31.20 40.66 -2.34
N VAL A 1189 31.96 40.01 -1.45
CA VAL A 1189 31.99 40.36 -0.01
C VAL A 1189 32.45 41.80 0.19
N ASP A 1190 33.54 42.21 -0.46
CA ASP A 1190 34.05 43.58 -0.37
C ASP A 1190 33.04 44.60 -0.95
N HIS A 1191 32.36 44.28 -2.06
CA HIS A 1191 31.34 45.17 -2.64
C HIS A 1191 30.10 45.28 -1.74
N ILE A 1192 29.62 44.15 -1.19
CA ILE A 1192 28.53 44.16 -0.23
C ILE A 1192 28.92 45.05 0.94
N LEU A 1193 30.10 44.87 1.54
CA LEU A 1193 30.50 45.61 2.74
C LEU A 1193 30.80 47.09 2.48
N SER A 1194 31.26 47.47 1.28
CA SER A 1194 31.60 48.86 0.93
C SER A 1194 30.48 49.66 0.25
N ASN A 1195 29.43 49.01 -0.28
CA ASN A 1195 28.37 49.67 -1.05
C ASN A 1195 27.02 49.63 -0.30
N GLN A 1196 26.68 50.71 0.39
CA GLN A 1196 25.44 50.81 1.17
C GLN A 1196 24.17 50.65 0.31
N LEU A 1197 24.17 51.14 -0.93
CA LEU A 1197 23.01 51.01 -1.83
C LEU A 1197 22.77 49.54 -2.23
N LEU A 1198 23.83 48.77 -2.47
CA LEU A 1198 23.72 47.34 -2.73
C LEU A 1198 23.20 46.58 -1.49
N LYS A 1199 23.67 46.95 -0.29
CA LYS A 1199 23.16 46.36 0.97
C LYS A 1199 21.66 46.60 1.12
N ASP A 1200 21.23 47.86 1.02
CA ASP A 1200 19.83 48.24 1.20
C ASP A 1200 18.93 47.56 0.15
N PHE A 1201 19.43 47.41 -1.08
CA PHE A 1201 18.76 46.67 -2.14
C PHE A 1201 18.58 45.18 -1.78
N LEU A 1202 19.64 44.49 -1.34
CA LEU A 1202 19.57 43.07 -0.98
C LEU A 1202 18.65 42.82 0.22
N VAL A 1203 18.70 43.67 1.24
CA VAL A 1203 17.80 43.63 2.39
C VAL A 1203 16.34 43.78 1.96
N ASN A 1204 16.04 44.76 1.10
CA ASN A 1204 14.69 44.98 0.60
C ASN A 1204 14.19 43.85 -0.30
N TYR A 1205 15.05 43.30 -1.15
CA TYR A 1205 14.73 42.13 -1.97
C TYR A 1205 14.34 40.94 -1.07
N ARG A 1206 15.11 40.69 0.01
CA ARG A 1206 14.82 39.63 0.98
C ARG A 1206 13.51 39.84 1.73
N LYS A 1207 13.21 41.07 2.16
CA LYS A 1207 11.91 41.41 2.79
C LYS A 1207 10.74 41.02 1.91
N LYS A 1208 10.82 41.34 0.61
CA LYS A 1208 9.80 40.95 -0.36
C LYS A 1208 9.71 39.43 -0.53
N GLU A 1209 10.86 38.75 -0.65
CA GLU A 1209 10.92 37.30 -0.78
C GLU A 1209 10.23 36.60 0.41
N LEU A 1210 10.48 37.06 1.63
CA LEU A 1210 9.88 36.51 2.84
C LEU A 1210 8.37 36.73 2.90
N ILE A 1211 7.87 37.93 2.57
CA ILE A 1211 6.44 38.25 2.52
C ILE A 1211 5.73 37.38 1.48
N TYR A 1212 6.36 37.16 0.33
CA TYR A 1212 5.82 36.30 -0.72
C TYR A 1212 5.65 34.86 -0.21
N VAL A 1213 6.69 34.28 0.38
CA VAL A 1213 6.68 32.90 0.88
C VAL A 1213 5.70 32.70 2.04
N THR A 1214 5.59 33.66 2.97
CA THR A 1214 4.65 33.57 4.10
C THR A 1214 3.19 33.67 3.67
N LYS A 1215 2.86 34.50 2.67
CA LYS A 1215 1.50 34.56 2.10
C LYS A 1215 1.11 33.27 1.38
N THR A 1216 2.06 32.54 0.81
CA THR A 1216 1.79 31.31 0.06
C THR A 1216 1.74 30.05 0.95
N ASN A 1217 2.35 30.04 2.14
CA ASN A 1217 2.42 28.87 3.04
C ASN A 1217 1.29 28.77 4.09
N HIS A 1218 0.31 29.70 4.08
CA HIS A 1218 -0.96 29.58 4.83
C HIS A 1218 -2.08 28.93 3.99
N LYS A 1219 -1.73 28.22 2.92
CA LYS A 1219 -2.62 27.43 2.07
C LYS A 1219 -2.23 25.98 2.07
#